data_AF-A0A0B8NN36-F1
#
_entry.id   AF-A0A0B8NN36-F1
#
_cell.length_a   1.000
_cell.length_b   1.000
_cell.length_c   1.000
_cell.angle_alpha   90.00
_cell.angle_beta   90.00
_cell.angle_gamma   90.00
#
_symmetry.space_group_name_H-M   'P 1'
#
loop_
_entity.id
_entity.type
_entity.pdbx_description
1 polymer ?
#
loop_
_entity_poly.entity_id
_entity_poly.type
_entity_poly.pdbx_seq_one_letter_code
_entity_poly.pdbx_strand_id
1 'polypeptide(L)'
;MPLTSVEQGYTGLKNGDFGVYPMTFDFEGSNLDIQYTEPYLPYHYFIFVNTHQPVDPAEEVVEQTKPTMAVIRDSAIDRYVASKSLPVEVRYYDSDRQALKALDRGEVESFVGEKVSVLRLVQGLNLKNVVALRPTNDLYGLRLQMAVSEESNQLYSIINKSISAMPYDVQNGILQHWFDNDPFKNRLNGFMYFNRVPYTYAADSGVGLEYSIIQSLFEAMGYDLGRMIAANKAVNFKDLLSIDGVDFAAAQTPSASRPRYDAGGELYYSRPYLTQDYRLISRAGEEILSRDNNRQLLKDKKVGAVIGTFDAVASEAAKMFRSRFGQPIDNEYFDLKSALEAIQSGEVDYLLVDYREYNVYLHRSKQAPPLDATHEFITRFSVPLRMAFKDKVLRDKFNAELDGFVRSSEYRRLEKLYESTNFRAKADGGILMTEMITYLVKVDKLELLDSVLNAFNFSDGFAALSLRLGSNNGREINYKSINGRLTPVDAFSRQGLIYLQRELVQGKGIEEVPLGSITIYSELGSSSSFNENYIPPLSMFESFSETDFNSIKQIYEQLDLNTSSLNFTSQELDWIAQNPVIRVGIDPAALPYEGIQDGEFKGIIADVLSEMSNIVGVQFEPVFVDSWQATIEMLEARELDMVSAAVENKSLNFDYVPSESLFTDQLAVVGHIEQNYGRGLNSMSNMRVGLQYGASNSPSLMEAYPEIDWVELKSSEVGLDLLNRGELDGYIDTTYVINYILNENSYRDLIIVDRLSNTVSPTFHTLKSEPVLGSVVSKAIRAISSSKKQQIINNWATNRVIEKLDYTILFLVVGFSALVLAILFISNRRLKTQMLATNLAELEARQSRNQLFDILNTSSIAAVIVQKGRIKYSNKRAEEQFGLSLDEEDGYLIEKLYADLTREILSTISWSEMAGLWTGK
;
A
#
# COMPACT_ATOMS: atom_id res chain seq x y z
N MET A 1 -23.82 22.37 57.48
CA MET A 1 -24.92 22.65 56.53
C MET A 1 -24.32 22.72 55.14
N PRO A 2 -25.03 22.30 54.07
CA PRO A 2 -24.56 22.59 52.72
C PRO A 2 -24.45 24.11 52.54
N LEU A 3 -23.34 24.56 51.95
CA LEU A 3 -23.15 25.95 51.57
C LEU A 3 -24.09 26.24 50.38
N THR A 4 -24.80 27.36 50.42
CA THR A 4 -25.74 27.77 49.36
C THR A 4 -25.17 28.89 48.47
N SER A 5 -24.02 29.48 48.82
CA SER A 5 -23.30 30.44 47.98
C SER A 5 -21.79 30.38 48.22
N VAL A 6 -21.01 30.91 47.27
CA VAL A 6 -19.55 31.04 47.38
C VAL A 6 -19.15 31.99 48.52
N GLU A 7 -19.93 33.04 48.75
CA GLU A 7 -19.73 34.01 49.84
C GLU A 7 -19.86 33.36 51.23
N GLN A 8 -20.82 32.45 51.40
CA GLN A 8 -20.93 31.64 52.62
C GLN A 8 -19.70 30.74 52.81
N GLY A 9 -19.13 30.26 51.70
CA GLY A 9 -17.86 29.52 51.69
C GLY A 9 -16.71 30.33 52.27
N TYR A 10 -16.47 31.53 51.74
CA TYR A 10 -15.38 32.38 52.25
C TYR A 10 -15.65 32.91 53.65
N THR A 11 -16.89 33.27 53.97
CA THR A 11 -17.26 33.74 55.31
C THR A 11 -17.10 32.63 56.35
N GLY A 12 -17.52 31.40 56.03
CA GLY A 12 -17.32 30.25 56.90
C GLY A 12 -15.84 29.90 57.09
N LEU A 13 -15.02 30.08 56.06
CA LEU A 13 -13.56 29.92 56.15
C LEU A 13 -12.94 30.95 57.10
N LYS A 14 -13.36 32.22 57.02
CA LYS A 14 -12.92 33.30 57.93
C LYS A 14 -13.38 33.08 59.36
N ASN A 15 -14.60 32.61 59.55
CA ASN A 15 -15.18 32.35 60.86
C ASN A 15 -14.63 31.06 61.52
N GLY A 16 -13.88 30.24 60.77
CA GLY A 16 -13.35 28.96 61.26
C GLY A 16 -14.39 27.83 61.28
N ASP A 17 -15.50 27.97 60.56
CA ASP A 17 -16.54 26.93 60.45
C ASP A 17 -16.01 25.67 59.73
N PHE A 18 -15.00 25.82 58.88
CA PHE A 18 -14.26 24.76 58.20
C PHE A 18 -12.85 25.26 57.83
N GLY A 19 -11.89 24.33 57.71
CA GLY A 19 -10.47 24.69 57.52
C GLY A 19 -10.04 24.94 56.06
N VAL A 20 -10.78 24.43 55.08
CA VAL A 20 -10.41 24.52 53.66
C VAL A 20 -11.67 24.71 52.82
N TYR A 21 -11.61 25.62 51.85
CA TYR A 21 -12.58 25.71 50.76
C TYR A 21 -11.93 25.23 49.46
N PRO A 22 -12.46 24.19 48.81
CA PRO A 22 -11.70 23.43 47.82
C PRO A 22 -11.56 24.12 46.47
N MET A 23 -12.42 25.08 46.09
CA MET A 23 -12.45 25.62 44.73
C MET A 23 -12.40 27.15 44.71
N THR A 24 -11.22 27.71 44.46
CA THR A 24 -11.02 29.14 44.26
C THR A 24 -9.96 29.41 43.19
N PHE A 25 -9.78 30.69 42.84
CA PHE A 25 -8.83 31.15 41.84
C PHE A 25 -8.18 32.44 42.32
N ASP A 26 -6.86 32.50 42.24
CA ASP A 26 -6.09 33.73 42.47
C ASP A 26 -5.93 34.52 41.17
N PHE A 27 -6.37 35.77 41.18
CA PHE A 27 -6.16 36.72 40.10
C PHE A 27 -6.08 38.14 40.65
N GLU A 28 -5.40 39.00 39.90
CA GLU A 28 -5.21 40.41 40.24
C GLU A 28 -6.58 41.11 40.42
N GLY A 29 -6.81 41.66 41.61
CA GLY A 29 -8.07 42.34 41.96
C GLY A 29 -9.15 41.44 42.58
N SER A 30 -8.87 40.15 42.85
CA SER A 30 -9.79 39.25 43.55
C SER A 30 -10.15 39.72 44.98
N ASN A 31 -9.23 40.43 45.65
CA ASN A 31 -9.39 41.09 46.96
C ASN A 31 -10.07 40.24 48.04
N LEU A 32 -9.73 38.95 48.13
CA LEU A 32 -10.16 38.09 49.23
C LEU A 32 -9.03 38.00 50.27
N ASP A 33 -9.39 38.26 51.52
CA ASP A 33 -8.52 38.12 52.71
C ASP A 33 -8.52 36.64 53.15
N ILE A 34 -7.82 35.83 52.36
CA ILE A 34 -7.66 34.36 52.44
C ILE A 34 -6.29 33.97 51.87
N GLN A 35 -5.79 32.79 52.24
CA GLN A 35 -4.59 32.19 51.66
C GLN A 35 -4.95 31.23 50.51
N TYR A 36 -4.34 31.43 49.35
CA TYR A 36 -4.48 30.55 48.18
C TYR A 36 -3.36 29.51 48.15
N THR A 37 -3.70 28.22 48.13
CA THR A 37 -2.72 27.13 48.03
C THR A 37 -1.99 27.16 46.68
N GLU A 38 -0.95 26.33 46.54
CA GLU A 38 -0.39 26.01 45.23
C GLU A 38 -1.51 25.49 44.29
N PRO A 39 -1.48 25.85 42.99
CA PRO A 39 -2.45 25.38 42.02
C PRO A 39 -2.29 23.89 41.74
N TYR A 40 -3.41 23.17 41.68
CA TYR A 40 -3.38 21.70 41.53
C TYR A 40 -4.16 21.17 40.31
N LEU A 41 -4.94 22.01 39.62
CA LEU A 41 -5.69 21.62 38.42
C LEU A 41 -5.85 22.82 37.45
N PRO A 42 -5.53 22.68 36.15
CA PRO A 42 -5.76 23.76 35.19
C PRO A 42 -7.25 23.89 34.84
N TYR A 43 -7.76 25.12 34.75
CA TYR A 43 -9.12 25.44 34.29
C TYR A 43 -9.04 26.28 33.01
N HIS A 44 -9.78 25.88 31.97
CA HIS A 44 -9.85 26.64 30.72
C HIS A 44 -11.23 27.28 30.59
N TYR A 45 -11.31 28.56 30.92
CA TYR A 45 -12.53 29.33 30.73
C TYR A 45 -12.71 29.70 29.27
N PHE A 46 -13.90 29.47 28.72
CA PHE A 46 -14.27 29.83 27.36
C PHE A 46 -15.39 30.87 27.37
N ILE A 47 -15.47 31.67 26.32
CA ILE A 47 -16.60 32.56 26.06
C ILE A 47 -17.59 31.77 25.22
N PHE A 48 -18.83 31.68 25.65
CA PHE A 48 -19.92 31.03 24.94
C PHE A 48 -20.87 32.08 24.40
N VAL A 49 -21.29 31.95 23.15
CA VAL A 49 -22.16 32.91 22.45
C VAL A 49 -23.35 32.21 21.82
N ASN A 50 -24.37 33.00 21.44
CA ASN A 50 -25.50 32.51 20.65
C ASN A 50 -25.17 32.46 19.15
N THR A 51 -25.48 31.37 18.46
CA THR A 51 -25.23 31.20 17.01
C THR A 51 -26.02 32.16 16.11
N HIS A 52 -27.16 32.66 16.57
CA HIS A 52 -28.01 33.59 15.86
C HIS A 52 -27.67 35.07 16.13
N GLN A 53 -26.77 35.34 17.08
CA GLN A 53 -26.23 36.66 17.39
C GLN A 53 -24.70 36.58 17.38
N PRO A 54 -24.07 36.41 16.20
CA PRO A 54 -22.63 36.29 16.12
C PRO A 54 -21.99 37.60 16.61
N VAL A 55 -21.27 37.52 17.73
CA VAL A 55 -20.38 38.58 18.18
C VAL A 55 -19.06 38.38 17.44
N ASP A 56 -18.70 39.28 16.53
CA ASP A 56 -17.38 39.25 15.88
C ASP A 56 -16.32 39.69 16.91
N PRO A 57 -15.39 38.81 17.32
CA PRO A 57 -14.34 39.18 18.27
C PRO A 57 -13.37 40.25 17.74
N ALA A 58 -13.37 40.51 16.43
CA ALA A 58 -12.48 41.44 15.75
C ALA A 58 -13.12 42.80 15.41
N GLU A 59 -14.44 42.96 15.55
CA GLU A 59 -15.08 44.27 15.38
C GLU A 59 -14.82 45.17 16.60
N GLU A 60 -14.29 46.37 16.36
CA GLU A 60 -14.26 47.42 17.39
C GLU A 60 -15.68 47.69 17.87
N VAL A 61 -15.93 47.51 19.17
CA VAL A 61 -17.21 47.81 19.82
C VAL A 61 -17.58 49.26 19.50
N VAL A 62 -18.53 49.44 18.59
CA VAL A 62 -19.12 50.76 18.29
C VAL A 62 -19.79 51.23 19.59
N GLU A 63 -19.35 52.40 20.07
CA GLU A 63 -19.59 53.00 21.40
C GLU A 63 -21.06 53.12 21.88
N GLN A 64 -22.06 52.65 21.14
CA GLN A 64 -23.47 52.93 21.41
C GLN A 64 -24.28 51.83 22.12
N THR A 65 -23.81 50.58 22.21
CA THR A 65 -24.44 49.53 23.05
C THR A 65 -23.42 48.55 23.60
N LYS A 66 -23.32 48.44 24.94
CA LYS A 66 -22.45 47.43 25.59
C LYS A 66 -23.05 46.04 25.42
N PRO A 67 -22.29 45.02 25.00
CA PRO A 67 -22.82 43.68 24.87
C PRO A 67 -23.18 43.06 26.23
N THR A 68 -24.22 42.24 26.27
CA THR A 68 -24.72 41.60 27.48
C THR A 68 -23.99 40.31 27.81
N MET A 69 -23.56 40.15 29.06
CA MET A 69 -22.85 38.96 29.56
C MET A 69 -23.60 38.34 30.74
N ALA A 70 -23.94 37.06 30.63
CA ALA A 70 -24.42 36.28 31.75
C ALA A 70 -23.28 35.92 32.69
N VAL A 71 -23.46 36.25 33.97
CA VAL A 71 -22.50 35.99 35.03
C VAL A 71 -23.23 35.37 36.21
N ILE A 72 -22.61 34.35 36.82
CA ILE A 72 -23.12 33.79 38.07
C ILE A 72 -22.71 34.70 39.22
N ARG A 73 -23.69 35.12 40.03
CA ARG A 73 -23.45 35.99 41.19
C ARG A 73 -22.41 35.37 42.13
N ASP A 74 -21.47 36.19 42.61
CA ASP A 74 -20.40 35.82 43.54
C ASP A 74 -19.39 34.78 42.98
N SER A 75 -19.47 34.47 41.69
CA SER A 75 -18.53 33.56 41.04
C SER A 75 -17.13 34.20 40.87
N ALA A 76 -16.16 33.39 40.48
CA ALA A 76 -14.84 33.91 40.11
C ALA A 76 -14.91 34.89 38.93
N ILE A 77 -15.81 34.61 37.96
CA ILE A 77 -16.01 35.47 36.80
C ILE A 77 -16.65 36.80 37.19
N ASP A 78 -17.58 36.82 38.15
CA ASP A 78 -18.15 38.06 38.68
C ASP A 78 -17.08 39.02 39.21
N ARG A 79 -16.22 38.50 40.10
CA ARG A 79 -15.07 39.24 40.62
C ARG A 79 -14.08 39.64 39.52
N TYR A 80 -13.83 38.77 38.55
CA TYR A 80 -12.93 39.06 37.43
C TYR A 80 -13.46 40.22 36.57
N VAL A 81 -14.73 40.16 36.15
CA VAL A 81 -15.39 41.21 35.36
C VAL A 81 -15.39 42.55 36.11
N ALA A 82 -15.68 42.52 37.41
CA ALA A 82 -15.63 43.70 38.28
C ALA A 82 -14.22 44.30 38.37
N SER A 83 -13.16 43.48 38.44
CA SER A 83 -11.77 43.94 38.54
C SER A 83 -11.22 44.57 37.25
N LYS A 84 -11.63 44.07 36.08
CA LYS A 84 -11.08 44.50 34.77
C LYS A 84 -11.88 45.60 34.08
N SER A 85 -13.03 46.01 34.63
CA SER A 85 -13.90 47.06 34.05
C SER A 85 -14.23 46.82 32.57
N LEU A 86 -14.58 45.56 32.22
CA LEU A 86 -14.88 45.18 30.85
C LEU A 86 -16.09 45.98 30.30
N PRO A 87 -16.11 46.35 29.00
CA PRO A 87 -17.17 47.14 28.39
C PRO A 87 -18.45 46.32 28.13
N VAL A 88 -18.91 45.52 29.10
CA VAL A 88 -20.07 44.62 29.00
C VAL A 88 -21.17 45.03 29.98
N GLU A 89 -22.43 44.75 29.65
CA GLU A 89 -23.57 44.83 30.58
C GLU A 89 -23.77 43.46 31.24
N VAL A 90 -23.53 43.36 32.55
CA VAL A 90 -23.64 42.10 33.28
C VAL A 90 -25.09 41.80 33.65
N ARG A 91 -25.58 40.61 33.30
CA ARG A 91 -26.84 40.05 33.80
C ARG A 91 -26.55 38.88 34.73
N TYR A 92 -27.03 39.00 35.98
CA TYR A 92 -26.78 38.01 37.01
C TYR A 92 -27.78 36.87 36.96
N TYR A 93 -27.27 35.65 37.15
CA TYR A 93 -28.06 34.42 37.27
C TYR A 93 -27.63 33.63 38.51
N ASP A 94 -28.54 32.81 39.03
CA ASP A 94 -28.29 31.99 40.22
C ASP A 94 -27.55 30.67 39.92
N SER A 95 -27.50 30.25 38.64
CA SER A 95 -26.82 29.02 38.23
C SER A 95 -26.45 29.00 36.75
N ASP A 96 -25.41 28.24 36.39
CA ASP A 96 -24.98 28.01 35.00
C ASP A 96 -26.14 27.55 34.12
N ARG A 97 -27.02 26.69 34.64
CA ARG A 97 -28.20 26.17 33.92
C ARG A 97 -29.16 27.28 33.51
N GLN A 98 -29.37 28.31 34.35
CA GLN A 98 -30.25 29.43 34.02
C GLN A 98 -29.57 30.37 33.02
N ALA A 99 -28.30 30.70 33.25
CA ALA A 99 -27.49 31.53 32.37
C ALA A 99 -27.42 30.95 30.95
N LEU A 100 -27.13 29.66 30.81
CA LEU A 100 -27.02 28.99 29.51
C LEU A 100 -28.37 28.90 28.77
N LYS A 101 -29.49 28.72 29.48
CA LYS A 101 -30.82 28.78 28.87
C LYS A 101 -31.19 30.20 28.40
N ALA A 102 -30.74 31.22 29.12
CA ALA A 102 -30.90 32.60 28.68
C ALA A 102 -30.05 32.88 27.43
N LEU A 103 -28.81 32.40 27.40
CA LEU A 103 -27.93 32.48 26.24
C LEU A 103 -28.54 31.79 25.02
N ASP A 104 -29.01 30.54 25.15
CA ASP A 104 -29.62 29.78 24.05
C ASP A 104 -30.87 30.46 23.45
N ARG A 105 -31.62 31.19 24.28
CA ARG A 105 -32.80 31.99 23.88
C ARG A 105 -32.45 33.37 23.33
N GLY A 106 -31.18 33.78 23.34
CA GLY A 106 -30.73 35.10 22.90
C GLY A 106 -31.12 36.23 23.87
N GLU A 107 -31.39 35.90 25.14
CA GLU A 107 -31.67 36.90 26.18
C GLU A 107 -30.40 37.63 26.63
N VAL A 108 -29.24 36.99 26.45
CA VAL A 108 -27.88 37.51 26.66
C VAL A 108 -27.02 37.11 25.47
N GLU A 109 -25.97 37.88 25.18
CA GLU A 109 -25.09 37.64 24.02
C GLU A 109 -23.91 36.73 24.35
N SER A 110 -23.45 36.72 25.61
CA SER A 110 -22.29 35.94 26.02
C SER A 110 -22.41 35.32 27.42
N PHE A 111 -21.64 34.25 27.66
CA PHE A 111 -21.46 33.62 28.96
C PHE A 111 -19.99 33.16 29.09
N VAL A 112 -19.40 33.24 30.29
CA VAL A 112 -18.03 32.77 30.53
C VAL A 112 -18.05 31.64 31.54
N GLY A 113 -17.49 30.49 31.18
CA GLY A 113 -17.47 29.31 32.04
C GLY A 113 -16.38 28.31 31.67
N GLU A 114 -16.13 27.33 32.54
CA GLU A 114 -15.15 26.27 32.28
C GLU A 114 -15.64 25.37 31.13
N LYS A 115 -14.78 25.18 30.13
CA LYS A 115 -15.16 24.56 28.85
C LYS A 115 -15.87 23.22 28.99
N VAL A 116 -15.26 22.26 29.68
CA VAL A 116 -15.75 20.87 29.71
C VAL A 116 -17.09 20.80 30.44
N SER A 117 -17.19 21.45 31.59
CA SER A 117 -18.40 21.52 32.42
C SER A 117 -19.56 22.17 31.66
N VAL A 118 -19.29 23.27 30.95
CA VAL A 118 -20.32 24.01 30.20
C VAL A 118 -20.79 23.23 29.00
N LEU A 119 -19.89 22.64 28.20
CA LEU A 119 -20.29 21.83 27.04
C LEU A 119 -21.11 20.61 27.45
N ARG A 120 -20.81 20.01 28.61
CA ARG A 120 -21.63 18.93 29.18
C ARG A 120 -23.01 19.41 29.62
N LEU A 121 -23.12 20.62 30.17
CA LEU A 121 -24.41 21.25 30.47
C LEU A 121 -25.20 21.57 29.22
N VAL A 122 -24.57 22.13 28.19
CA VAL A 122 -25.18 22.42 26.87
C VAL A 122 -25.79 21.15 26.28
N GLN A 123 -25.01 20.05 26.25
CA GLN A 123 -25.50 18.75 25.78
C GLN A 123 -26.63 18.20 26.65
N GLY A 124 -26.44 18.15 27.98
CA GLY A 124 -27.45 17.61 28.90
C GLY A 124 -28.75 18.43 28.99
N LEU A 125 -28.71 19.68 28.56
CA LEU A 125 -29.87 20.58 28.44
C LEU A 125 -30.47 20.61 27.04
N ASN A 126 -29.83 19.97 26.06
CA ASN A 126 -30.21 20.01 24.64
C ASN A 126 -30.31 21.45 24.10
N LEU A 127 -29.35 22.30 24.46
CA LEU A 127 -29.26 23.68 23.96
C LEU A 127 -28.62 23.64 22.57
N LYS A 128 -29.26 24.29 21.60
CA LYS A 128 -28.91 24.16 20.17
C LYS A 128 -28.16 25.36 19.62
N ASN A 129 -28.23 26.48 20.31
CA ASN A 129 -27.75 27.76 19.82
C ASN A 129 -26.51 28.25 20.58
N VAL A 130 -25.86 27.42 21.39
CA VAL A 130 -24.70 27.80 22.21
C VAL A 130 -23.42 27.26 21.60
N VAL A 131 -22.47 28.13 21.28
CA VAL A 131 -21.15 27.77 20.73
C VAL A 131 -20.04 28.35 21.59
N ALA A 132 -18.95 27.58 21.76
CA ALA A 132 -17.76 27.99 22.48
C ALA A 132 -16.78 28.73 21.56
N LEU A 133 -16.38 29.94 21.96
CA LEU A 133 -15.30 30.72 21.38
C LEU A 133 -14.04 30.59 22.24
N ARG A 134 -12.89 30.44 21.58
CA ARG A 134 -11.59 30.40 22.27
C ARG A 134 -11.32 31.78 22.88
N PRO A 135 -10.98 31.87 24.18
CA PRO A 135 -10.70 33.15 24.82
C PRO A 135 -9.36 33.75 24.36
N THR A 136 -9.18 35.05 24.60
CA THR A 136 -7.87 35.70 24.66
C THR A 136 -7.04 35.19 25.85
N ASN A 137 -5.71 35.36 25.82
CA ASN A 137 -4.76 34.77 26.77
C ASN A 137 -5.10 34.96 28.27
N ASP A 138 -5.83 36.01 28.65
CA ASP A 138 -6.07 36.39 30.05
C ASP A 138 -6.96 35.40 30.83
N LEU A 139 -7.88 34.70 30.15
CA LEU A 139 -8.77 33.70 30.77
C LEU A 139 -8.23 32.27 30.68
N TYR A 140 -7.14 32.06 29.93
CA TYR A 140 -6.55 30.75 29.67
C TYR A 140 -5.60 30.28 30.78
N GLY A 141 -5.36 31.11 31.80
CA GLY A 141 -4.35 30.88 32.84
C GLY A 141 -4.88 30.59 34.25
N LEU A 142 -6.20 30.61 34.47
CA LEU A 142 -6.76 30.38 35.81
C LEU A 142 -6.52 28.92 36.23
N ARG A 143 -5.84 28.73 37.35
CA ARG A 143 -5.58 27.42 37.92
C ARG A 143 -6.36 27.28 39.21
N LEU A 144 -7.01 26.14 39.37
CA LEU A 144 -7.78 25.83 40.57
C LEU A 144 -6.85 25.72 41.77
N GLN A 145 -7.22 26.43 42.82
CA GLN A 145 -6.53 26.46 44.11
C GLN A 145 -7.55 26.22 45.22
N MET A 146 -7.05 25.80 46.39
CA MET A 146 -7.85 25.77 47.61
C MET A 146 -7.65 27.08 48.36
N ALA A 147 -8.67 27.50 49.09
CA ALA A 147 -8.59 28.62 50.02
C ALA A 147 -8.46 28.10 51.44
N VAL A 148 -7.59 28.74 52.20
CA VAL A 148 -7.37 28.53 53.64
C VAL A 148 -7.50 29.88 54.34
N SER A 149 -7.94 29.90 55.61
CA SER A 149 -7.96 31.13 56.42
C SER A 149 -6.55 31.72 56.57
N GLU A 150 -6.42 33.05 56.58
CA GLU A 150 -5.12 33.72 56.82
C GLU A 150 -4.48 33.35 58.17
N GLU A 151 -5.29 32.97 59.15
CA GLU A 151 -4.81 32.56 60.47
C GLU A 151 -4.23 31.13 60.48
N SER A 152 -4.51 30.32 59.45
CA SER A 152 -4.25 28.87 59.41
C SER A 152 -2.95 28.48 58.69
N ASN A 153 -1.85 29.15 59.02
CA ASN A 153 -0.53 28.97 58.37
C ASN A 153 0.01 27.52 58.38
N GLN A 154 -0.27 26.75 59.44
CA GLN A 154 0.17 25.35 59.52
C GLN A 154 -0.55 24.46 58.50
N LEU A 155 -1.87 24.63 58.37
CA LEU A 155 -2.69 23.88 57.43
C LEU A 155 -2.31 24.23 55.99
N TYR A 156 -2.15 25.53 55.70
CA TYR A 156 -1.62 26.03 54.42
C TYR A 156 -0.30 25.34 54.04
N SER A 157 0.66 25.28 54.98
CA SER A 157 1.95 24.61 54.76
C SER A 157 1.81 23.11 54.47
N ILE A 158 0.94 22.40 55.20
CA ILE A 158 0.72 20.96 55.02
C ILE A 158 0.10 20.68 53.65
N ILE A 159 -0.91 21.46 53.24
CA ILE A 159 -1.57 21.27 51.94
C ILE A 159 -0.60 21.52 50.81
N ASN A 160 0.15 22.64 50.84
CA ASN A 160 1.11 22.96 49.79
C ASN A 160 2.21 21.90 49.69
N LYS A 161 2.75 21.41 50.82
CA LYS A 161 3.71 20.29 50.80
C LYS A 161 3.11 19.03 50.18
N SER A 162 1.83 18.76 50.42
CA SER A 162 1.14 17.59 49.85
C SER A 162 0.92 17.74 48.34
N ILE A 163 0.50 18.92 47.88
CA ILE A 163 0.32 19.23 46.46
C ILE A 163 1.67 19.16 45.74
N SER A 164 2.72 19.81 46.27
CA SER A 164 4.05 19.81 45.66
C SER A 164 4.73 18.44 45.67
N ALA A 165 4.39 17.56 46.61
CA ALA A 165 4.92 16.20 46.67
C ALA A 165 4.19 15.21 45.77
N MET A 166 3.03 15.59 45.19
CA MET A 166 2.23 14.70 44.36
C MET A 166 2.94 14.43 43.02
N PRO A 167 3.30 13.17 42.72
CA PRO A 167 3.92 12.80 41.45
C PRO A 167 3.05 13.17 40.25
N TYR A 168 3.68 13.56 39.13
CA TYR A 168 2.94 14.03 37.95
C TYR A 168 2.16 12.92 37.24
N ASP A 169 2.63 11.68 37.27
CA ASP A 169 1.91 10.49 36.80
C ASP A 169 0.60 10.28 37.59
N VAL A 170 0.60 10.52 38.90
CA VAL A 170 -0.63 10.49 39.72
C VAL A 170 -1.59 11.62 39.30
N GLN A 171 -1.08 12.83 39.06
CA GLN A 171 -1.91 13.94 38.58
C GLN A 171 -2.52 13.67 37.20
N ASN A 172 -1.72 13.09 36.29
CA ASN A 172 -2.16 12.69 34.96
C ASN A 172 -3.23 11.61 35.05
N GLY A 173 -3.03 10.57 35.89
CA GLY A 173 -4.03 9.53 36.13
C GLY A 173 -5.36 10.06 36.67
N ILE A 174 -5.35 11.09 37.52
CA ILE A 174 -6.58 11.76 37.98
C ILE A 174 -7.28 12.44 36.80
N LEU A 175 -6.56 13.22 36.00
CA LEU A 175 -7.12 13.91 34.82
C LEU A 175 -7.67 12.91 33.80
N GLN A 176 -6.87 11.89 33.47
CA GLN A 176 -7.26 10.81 32.58
C GLN A 176 -8.52 10.12 33.09
N HIS A 177 -8.62 9.79 34.38
CA HIS A 177 -9.80 9.14 34.93
C HIS A 177 -11.10 9.95 34.71
N TRP A 178 -11.06 11.26 34.93
CA TRP A 178 -12.24 12.11 34.78
C TRP A 178 -12.58 12.45 33.33
N PHE A 179 -11.57 12.50 32.46
CA PHE A 179 -11.73 12.88 31.07
C PHE A 179 -11.64 11.72 30.10
N ASP A 180 -11.50 10.47 30.56
CA ASP A 180 -11.43 9.30 29.70
C ASP A 180 -12.66 9.21 28.79
N ASN A 181 -12.43 9.03 27.50
CA ASN A 181 -13.47 9.00 26.46
C ASN A 181 -14.42 10.22 26.44
N ASP A 182 -14.08 11.34 27.09
CA ASP A 182 -14.88 12.56 27.02
C ASP A 182 -14.70 13.24 25.64
N PRO A 183 -15.76 13.73 24.98
CA PRO A 183 -15.67 14.39 23.67
C PRO A 183 -15.20 15.84 23.73
N PHE A 184 -15.17 16.45 24.92
CA PHE A 184 -14.92 17.87 25.15
C PHE A 184 -13.56 18.16 25.78
N LYS A 185 -12.70 17.14 25.92
CA LYS A 185 -11.35 17.26 26.50
C LYS A 185 -10.60 18.48 25.98
N ASN A 186 -9.72 18.97 26.84
CA ASN A 186 -8.84 20.07 26.49
C ASN A 186 -7.81 19.62 25.45
N ARG A 187 -7.57 20.47 24.44
CA ARG A 187 -6.68 20.18 23.33
C ARG A 187 -5.38 20.95 23.45
N LEU A 188 -4.27 20.27 23.25
CA LEU A 188 -2.94 20.89 23.15
C LEU A 188 -2.57 21.04 21.67
N ASN A 189 -2.34 22.26 21.21
CA ASN A 189 -1.96 22.52 19.82
C ASN A 189 -0.44 22.63 19.71
N GLY A 190 0.12 22.25 18.57
CA GLY A 190 1.56 22.30 18.41
C GLY A 190 2.04 22.36 16.98
N PHE A 191 3.36 22.48 16.85
CA PHE A 191 4.06 22.39 15.58
C PHE A 191 4.60 20.99 15.34
N MET A 192 4.51 20.52 14.09
CA MET A 192 5.08 19.26 13.65
C MET A 192 5.62 19.39 12.22
N TYR A 193 6.65 18.60 11.91
CA TYR A 193 7.11 18.41 10.54
C TYR A 193 6.28 17.32 9.87
N PHE A 194 5.80 17.60 8.66
CA PHE A 194 5.00 16.68 7.86
C PHE A 194 5.80 16.10 6.69
N ASN A 195 5.23 15.12 6.00
CA ASN A 195 5.82 14.40 4.88
C ASN A 195 7.11 13.63 5.24
N ARG A 196 7.19 13.10 6.46
CA ARG A 196 8.31 12.29 6.96
C ARG A 196 7.83 10.87 7.20
N VAL A 197 7.52 10.14 6.13
CA VAL A 197 6.95 8.78 6.21
C VAL A 197 7.98 7.80 6.79
N PRO A 198 7.63 6.94 7.76
CA PRO A 198 6.30 6.67 8.32
C PRO A 198 5.94 7.47 9.59
N TYR A 199 6.77 8.44 9.99
CA TYR A 199 6.59 9.23 11.21
C TYR A 199 5.42 10.19 11.13
N THR A 200 5.30 10.91 10.02
CA THR A 200 4.21 11.84 9.74
C THR A 200 3.87 11.81 8.25
N TYR A 201 2.58 11.97 7.95
CA TYR A 201 2.08 12.00 6.58
C TYR A 201 1.81 13.47 6.16
N ALA A 202 0.80 13.73 5.35
CA ALA A 202 0.48 15.08 4.89
C ALA A 202 -0.01 15.99 6.03
N ALA A 203 0.17 17.30 5.89
CA ALA A 203 -0.15 18.30 6.93
C ALA A 203 -1.63 18.38 7.31
N ASP A 204 -2.48 17.92 6.41
CA ASP A 204 -3.92 17.79 6.57
C ASP A 204 -4.32 16.44 7.20
N SER A 205 -3.35 15.62 7.60
CA SER A 205 -3.58 14.30 8.21
C SER A 205 -2.90 14.18 9.58
N GLY A 206 -3.67 13.70 10.57
CA GLY A 206 -3.17 13.23 11.85
C GLY A 206 -2.80 11.75 11.77
N VAL A 207 -1.88 11.39 10.89
CA VAL A 207 -1.45 10.00 10.64
C VAL A 207 0.06 9.92 10.71
N GLY A 208 0.57 8.88 11.36
CA GLY A 208 2.00 8.58 11.42
C GLY A 208 2.45 8.11 12.81
N LEU A 209 3.61 7.47 12.87
CA LEU A 209 4.17 6.96 14.11
C LEU A 209 4.43 8.08 15.15
N GLU A 210 5.03 9.19 14.73
CA GLU A 210 5.31 10.31 15.62
C GLU A 210 4.03 10.98 16.11
N TYR A 211 3.05 11.17 15.23
CA TYR A 211 1.73 11.68 15.59
C TYR A 211 1.05 10.79 16.64
N SER A 212 1.02 9.47 16.40
CA SER A 212 0.35 8.50 17.28
C SER A 212 1.02 8.39 18.65
N ILE A 213 2.36 8.46 18.71
CA ILE A 213 3.10 8.50 19.98
C ILE A 213 2.71 9.73 20.81
N ILE A 214 2.70 10.92 20.18
CA ILE A 214 2.35 12.17 20.87
C ILE A 214 0.90 12.15 21.32
N GLN A 215 0.00 11.62 20.48
CA GLN A 215 -1.40 11.43 20.81
C GLN A 215 -1.57 10.54 22.06
N SER A 216 -1.01 9.33 22.07
CA SER A 216 -1.12 8.42 23.23
C SER A 216 -0.58 9.06 24.51
N LEU A 217 0.54 9.78 24.44
CA LEU A 217 1.13 10.46 25.60
C LEU A 217 0.25 11.57 26.15
N PHE A 218 -0.38 12.39 25.29
CA PHE A 218 -1.31 13.42 25.76
C PHE A 218 -2.63 12.85 26.26
N GLU A 219 -3.13 11.78 25.65
CA GLU A 219 -4.33 11.09 26.12
C GLU A 219 -4.12 10.52 27.53
N ALA A 220 -2.94 9.95 27.81
CA ALA A 220 -2.54 9.51 29.16
C ALA A 220 -2.46 10.68 30.16
N MET A 221 -2.18 11.89 29.70
CA MET A 221 -2.21 13.12 30.52
C MET A 221 -3.62 13.70 30.71
N GLY A 222 -4.65 13.14 30.06
CA GLY A 222 -6.03 13.66 30.06
C GLY A 222 -6.29 14.79 29.06
N TYR A 223 -5.46 14.93 28.03
CA TYR A 223 -5.62 15.91 26.95
C TYR A 223 -5.86 15.21 25.60
N ASP A 224 -6.50 15.92 24.68
CA ASP A 224 -6.54 15.55 23.27
C ASP A 224 -5.39 16.24 22.52
N LEU A 225 -4.85 15.56 21.50
CA LEU A 225 -3.99 16.23 20.53
C LEU A 225 -4.83 17.19 19.68
N GLY A 226 -4.43 18.46 19.67
CA GLY A 226 -5.14 19.54 19.01
C GLY A 226 -4.72 19.76 17.55
N ARG A 227 -4.92 20.99 17.07
CA ARG A 227 -4.52 21.38 15.72
C ARG A 227 -3.00 21.34 15.61
N MET A 228 -2.52 20.62 14.59
CA MET A 228 -1.11 20.65 14.22
C MET A 228 -0.86 21.72 13.16
N ILE A 229 0.11 22.59 13.42
CA ILE A 229 0.56 23.59 12.46
C ILE A 229 1.80 23.05 11.76
N ALA A 230 1.77 23.01 10.44
CA ALA A 230 2.91 22.55 9.64
C ALA A 230 4.09 23.51 9.80
N ALA A 231 5.21 22.99 10.29
CA ALA A 231 6.46 23.73 10.31
C ALA A 231 7.05 23.77 8.89
N ASN A 232 7.14 24.95 8.27
CA ASN A 232 7.57 25.10 6.87
C ASN A 232 8.84 25.93 6.66
N LYS A 233 9.61 26.22 7.72
CA LYS A 233 10.85 27.02 7.64
C LYS A 233 11.87 26.64 8.72
N ALA A 234 13.12 27.07 8.54
CA ALA A 234 14.12 27.19 9.60
C ALA A 234 13.69 28.28 10.61
N VAL A 235 12.55 28.09 11.27
CA VAL A 235 12.01 29.04 12.23
C VAL A 235 12.66 28.83 13.58
N ASN A 236 12.97 29.91 14.25
CA ASN A 236 13.32 29.89 15.65
C ASN A 236 12.09 29.39 16.44
N PHE A 237 12.19 28.21 17.05
CA PHE A 237 11.07 27.59 17.78
C PHE A 237 10.54 28.46 18.93
N LYS A 238 11.38 29.37 19.45
CA LYS A 238 10.96 30.38 20.42
C LYS A 238 9.88 31.31 19.83
N ASP A 239 10.03 31.71 18.57
CA ASP A 239 9.05 32.57 17.90
C ASP A 239 7.78 31.78 17.57
N LEU A 240 7.90 30.50 17.24
CA LEU A 240 6.74 29.63 17.01
C LEU A 240 5.90 29.42 18.28
N LEU A 241 6.55 29.19 19.43
CA LEU A 241 5.87 29.00 20.71
C LEU A 241 5.40 30.32 21.34
N SER A 242 5.75 31.46 20.74
CA SER A 242 5.17 32.76 21.07
C SER A 242 3.81 33.00 20.41
N ILE A 243 3.41 32.16 19.45
CA ILE A 243 2.10 32.24 18.81
C ILE A 243 1.03 31.82 19.82
N ASP A 244 0.04 32.69 19.99
CA ASP A 244 -1.08 32.45 20.88
C ASP A 244 -1.80 31.15 20.54
N GLY A 245 -2.02 30.34 21.58
CA GLY A 245 -2.73 29.06 21.49
C GLY A 245 -1.89 27.86 21.04
N VAL A 246 -0.57 28.02 20.90
CA VAL A 246 0.39 26.92 20.67
C VAL A 246 1.05 26.52 22.00
N ASP A 247 1.10 25.22 22.26
CA ASP A 247 1.54 24.65 23.54
C ASP A 247 2.90 23.94 23.44
N PHE A 248 3.22 23.34 22.29
CA PHE A 248 4.45 22.58 22.08
C PHE A 248 4.95 22.57 20.62
N ALA A 249 6.19 22.13 20.43
CA ALA A 249 6.79 21.83 19.13
C ALA A 249 7.48 20.46 19.15
N ALA A 250 7.15 19.59 18.20
CA ALA A 250 7.68 18.23 18.07
C ALA A 250 8.98 18.18 17.24
N ALA A 251 9.62 17.00 17.17
CA ALA A 251 10.81 16.69 16.37
C ALA A 251 12.00 17.65 16.58
N GLN A 252 12.26 18.02 17.83
CA GLN A 252 13.34 18.92 18.21
C GLN A 252 14.66 18.17 18.40
N THR A 253 15.73 18.70 17.81
CA THR A 253 17.11 18.18 17.88
C THR A 253 18.07 19.24 18.46
N PRO A 254 17.96 19.57 19.76
CA PRO A 254 18.83 20.60 20.34
C PRO A 254 20.31 20.21 20.20
N SER A 255 21.15 21.16 19.74
CA SER A 255 22.57 20.90 19.44
C SER A 255 23.33 20.33 20.65
N ALA A 256 24.12 19.28 20.41
CA ALA A 256 24.96 18.61 21.40
C ALA A 256 25.96 19.55 22.13
N SER A 257 26.24 20.75 21.59
CA SER A 257 27.14 21.74 22.18
C SER A 257 26.51 22.60 23.30
N ARG A 258 25.19 22.47 23.54
CA ARG A 258 24.50 23.06 24.69
C ARG A 258 23.47 22.09 25.28
N PRO A 259 23.91 21.02 25.97
CA PRO A 259 23.01 20.18 26.76
C PRO A 259 22.70 20.92 28.06
N ARG A 260 22.02 22.07 27.99
CA ARG A 260 21.52 22.77 29.16
C ARG A 260 20.05 22.46 29.27
N TYR A 261 19.74 21.46 30.08
CA TYR A 261 18.37 21.14 30.44
C TYR A 261 17.67 22.29 31.17
N ASP A 262 18.41 23.25 31.78
CA ASP A 262 17.79 24.33 32.57
C ASP A 262 18.55 25.68 32.60
N ALA A 263 19.51 25.95 31.72
CA ALA A 263 20.38 27.13 31.90
C ALA A 263 20.22 28.21 30.81
N GLY A 264 19.10 28.93 30.89
CA GLY A 264 19.01 30.37 30.56
C GLY A 264 18.67 30.75 29.12
N GLY A 265 17.64 30.15 28.51
CA GLY A 265 17.17 30.52 27.15
C GLY A 265 15.81 29.94 26.73
N GLU A 266 14.76 30.25 27.49
CA GLU A 266 13.33 30.34 27.15
C GLU A 266 12.45 29.11 26.81
N LEU A 267 12.95 27.92 26.42
CA LEU A 267 12.10 26.74 26.16
C LEU A 267 12.46 25.51 27.00
N TYR A 268 11.46 24.68 27.33
CA TYR A 268 11.62 23.44 28.11
C TYR A 268 11.57 22.21 27.21
N TYR A 269 12.67 21.47 27.11
CA TYR A 269 12.74 20.25 26.28
C TYR A 269 12.43 18.99 27.10
N SER A 270 11.69 18.06 26.49
CA SER A 270 11.42 16.73 27.01
C SER A 270 12.67 15.83 26.95
N ARG A 271 12.57 14.65 27.58
CA ARG A 271 13.43 13.51 27.20
C ARG A 271 13.04 13.02 25.80
N PRO A 272 13.92 12.25 25.11
CA PRO A 272 13.60 11.76 23.78
C PRO A 272 12.39 10.83 23.79
N TYR A 273 11.37 11.12 22.97
CA TYR A 273 10.19 10.25 22.84
C TYR A 273 10.29 9.28 21.66
N LEU A 274 11.18 9.58 20.71
CA LEU A 274 11.43 8.80 19.52
C LEU A 274 12.89 8.99 19.11
N THR A 275 13.50 7.96 18.53
CA THR A 275 14.85 8.04 17.97
C THR A 275 14.79 7.63 16.51
N GLN A 276 15.37 8.44 15.63
CA GLN A 276 15.52 8.10 14.22
C GLN A 276 16.93 7.59 13.96
N ASP A 277 17.04 6.44 13.31
CA ASP A 277 18.33 5.80 13.03
C ASP A 277 18.68 5.98 11.57
N TYR A 278 19.73 6.77 11.30
CA TYR A 278 20.30 6.92 9.97
C TYR A 278 21.43 5.93 9.77
N ARG A 279 21.50 5.33 8.58
CA ARG A 279 22.53 4.36 8.19
C ARG A 279 23.06 4.64 6.80
N LEU A 280 24.29 4.21 6.55
CA LEU A 280 24.83 4.17 5.20
C LEU A 280 24.28 2.95 4.44
N ILE A 281 23.91 3.17 3.18
CA ILE A 281 23.51 2.16 2.21
C ILE A 281 24.54 2.12 1.08
N SER A 282 24.92 0.93 0.63
CA SER A 282 25.76 0.66 -0.54
C SER A 282 25.02 -0.17 -1.59
N ARG A 283 25.64 -0.36 -2.76
CA ARG A 283 25.19 -1.37 -3.73
C ARG A 283 25.47 -2.77 -3.20
N ALA A 284 24.61 -3.73 -3.57
CA ALA A 284 24.73 -5.11 -3.09
C ALA A 284 26.11 -5.71 -3.36
N GLY A 285 26.73 -6.30 -2.33
CA GLY A 285 28.06 -6.90 -2.41
C GLY A 285 29.23 -5.92 -2.25
N GLU A 286 29.00 -4.61 -2.10
CA GLU A 286 30.04 -3.66 -1.68
C GLU A 286 30.18 -3.68 -0.15
N GLU A 287 31.24 -4.32 0.36
CA GLU A 287 31.56 -4.29 1.79
C GLU A 287 32.01 -2.88 2.22
N ILE A 288 31.32 -2.33 3.22
CA ILE A 288 31.76 -1.14 3.96
C ILE A 288 32.64 -1.62 5.12
N LEU A 289 33.85 -2.08 4.82
CA LEU A 289 34.82 -2.52 5.85
C LEU A 289 36.12 -1.72 5.83
N SER A 290 36.46 -1.18 7.01
CA SER A 290 37.83 -1.25 7.52
C SER A 290 37.80 -1.21 9.04
N ARG A 291 38.28 -2.29 9.67
CA ARG A 291 38.57 -2.37 11.12
C ARG A 291 39.68 -1.41 11.57
N ASP A 292 40.33 -0.71 10.64
CA ASP A 292 41.38 0.26 10.92
C ASP A 292 41.02 1.65 10.38
N ASN A 293 40.84 2.59 11.31
CA ASN A 293 40.61 4.03 11.13
C ASN A 293 39.36 4.48 10.36
N ASN A 294 38.39 5.03 11.11
CA ASN A 294 37.17 5.70 10.63
C ASN A 294 37.41 6.69 9.48
N ARG A 295 38.55 7.39 9.46
CA ARG A 295 38.89 8.40 8.43
C ARG A 295 39.33 7.82 7.08
N GLN A 296 39.72 6.54 7.01
CA GLN A 296 40.07 5.88 5.75
C GLN A 296 38.86 5.21 5.08
N LEU A 297 37.78 4.93 5.83
CA LEU A 297 36.60 4.20 5.35
C LEU A 297 35.94 4.85 4.12
N LEU A 298 35.83 6.19 4.12
CA LEU A 298 35.11 6.95 3.10
C LEU A 298 36.03 7.81 2.23
N LYS A 299 37.34 7.57 2.31
CA LYS A 299 38.31 8.35 1.55
C LYS A 299 38.05 8.16 0.05
N ASP A 300 37.89 9.27 -0.66
CA ASP A 300 37.59 9.34 -2.10
C ASP A 300 36.20 8.78 -2.52
N LYS A 301 35.28 8.61 -1.56
CA LYS A 301 33.92 8.12 -1.77
C LYS A 301 32.89 9.25 -1.68
N LYS A 302 31.95 9.29 -2.61
CA LYS A 302 30.84 10.26 -2.62
C LYS A 302 29.69 9.76 -1.78
N VAL A 303 29.22 10.59 -0.87
CA VAL A 303 28.10 10.27 0.02
C VAL A 303 26.93 11.20 -0.27
N GLY A 304 25.82 10.61 -0.70
CA GLY A 304 24.54 11.28 -0.78
C GLY A 304 23.77 11.20 0.52
N ALA A 305 22.82 12.10 0.74
CA ALA A 305 21.84 11.97 1.82
C ALA A 305 20.45 12.43 1.36
N VAL A 306 19.41 11.80 1.90
CA VAL A 306 18.04 12.30 1.76
C VAL A 306 17.85 13.42 2.78
N ILE A 307 17.85 14.65 2.30
CA ILE A 307 17.60 15.84 3.11
C ILE A 307 16.51 16.61 2.38
N GLY A 308 15.26 16.26 2.70
CA GLY A 308 14.11 17.03 2.23
C GLY A 308 14.23 18.49 2.63
N THR A 309 13.63 19.38 1.84
CA THR A 309 13.66 20.82 2.16
C THR A 309 13.05 21.02 3.55
N PHE A 310 13.85 21.59 4.47
CA PHE A 310 13.46 21.86 5.86
C PHE A 310 13.40 20.67 6.82
N ASP A 311 13.98 19.50 6.48
CA ASP A 311 14.13 18.39 7.43
C ASP A 311 15.28 18.65 8.43
N ALA A 312 14.92 19.16 9.62
CA ALA A 312 15.86 19.45 10.69
C ALA A 312 16.52 18.18 11.29
N VAL A 313 15.89 17.02 11.13
CA VAL A 313 16.36 15.75 11.71
C VAL A 313 17.40 15.12 10.79
N ALA A 314 17.11 15.04 9.50
CA ALA A 314 18.10 14.60 8.49
C ALA A 314 19.33 15.52 8.48
N SER A 315 19.10 16.84 8.62
CA SER A 315 20.18 17.82 8.76
C SER A 315 21.07 17.55 9.98
N GLU A 316 20.50 17.11 11.11
CA GLU A 316 21.29 16.75 12.30
C GLU A 316 22.08 15.46 12.09
N ALA A 317 21.50 14.45 11.43
CA ALA A 317 22.21 13.24 11.05
C ALA A 317 23.42 13.55 10.14
N ALA A 318 23.26 14.44 9.16
CA ALA A 318 24.34 14.91 8.29
C ALA A 318 25.45 15.65 9.07
N LYS A 319 25.10 16.45 10.08
CA LYS A 319 26.11 17.06 10.98
C LYS A 319 26.86 16.02 11.80
N MET A 320 26.17 15.03 12.35
CA MET A 320 26.80 13.93 13.09
C MET A 320 27.74 13.12 12.19
N PHE A 321 27.32 12.85 10.96
CA PHE A 321 28.13 12.22 9.92
C PHE A 321 29.41 13.02 9.64
N ARG A 322 29.27 14.32 9.37
CA ARG A 322 30.40 15.23 9.14
C ARG A 322 31.36 15.27 10.32
N SER A 323 30.84 15.31 11.54
CA SER A 323 31.67 15.30 12.75
C SER A 323 32.43 13.99 12.94
N ARG A 324 31.85 12.85 12.55
CA ARG A 324 32.44 11.52 12.72
C ARG A 324 33.52 11.21 11.68
N PHE A 325 33.24 11.53 10.41
CA PHE A 325 34.12 11.17 9.29
C PHE A 325 35.00 12.32 8.79
N GLY A 326 34.70 13.56 9.15
CA GLY A 326 35.46 14.73 8.73
C GLY A 326 35.21 15.14 7.27
N GLN A 327 34.16 14.63 6.63
CA GLN A 327 33.75 14.93 5.26
C GLN A 327 32.29 15.42 5.21
N PRO A 328 31.93 16.32 4.26
CA PRO A 328 30.54 16.74 4.10
C PRO A 328 29.68 15.64 3.44
N ILE A 329 28.38 15.88 3.35
CA ILE A 329 27.52 15.21 2.37
C ILE A 329 27.80 15.86 1.01
N ASP A 330 28.06 15.04 -0.01
CA ASP A 330 28.42 15.51 -1.36
C ASP A 330 27.18 15.90 -2.16
N ASN A 331 26.10 15.12 -2.05
CA ASN A 331 24.85 15.32 -2.79
C ASN A 331 23.64 15.22 -1.83
N GLU A 332 22.73 16.19 -1.91
CA GLU A 332 21.48 16.19 -1.14
C GLU A 332 20.30 15.91 -2.08
N TYR A 333 19.45 14.98 -1.68
CA TYR A 333 18.26 14.57 -2.44
C TYR A 333 17.00 14.95 -1.67
N PHE A 334 15.98 15.45 -2.38
CA PHE A 334 14.73 15.89 -1.78
C PHE A 334 13.84 14.73 -1.30
N ASP A 335 13.92 13.58 -1.99
CA ASP A 335 13.13 12.40 -1.70
C ASP A 335 13.97 11.13 -1.85
N LEU A 336 13.53 10.06 -1.17
CA LEU A 336 14.22 8.78 -1.15
C LEU A 336 14.32 8.15 -2.55
N LYS A 337 13.31 8.32 -3.42
CA LYS A 337 13.31 7.73 -4.76
C LYS A 337 14.47 8.30 -5.60
N SER A 338 14.61 9.62 -5.64
CA SER A 338 15.71 10.29 -6.34
C SER A 338 17.08 9.87 -5.80
N ALA A 339 17.20 9.71 -4.49
CA ALA A 339 18.45 9.22 -3.88
C ALA A 339 18.78 7.79 -4.30
N LEU A 340 17.78 6.89 -4.28
CA LEU A 340 17.96 5.49 -4.67
C LEU A 340 18.34 5.35 -6.16
N GLU A 341 17.79 6.19 -7.03
CA GLU A 341 18.19 6.25 -8.45
C GLU A 341 19.66 6.71 -8.61
N ALA A 342 20.11 7.65 -7.77
CA ALA A 342 21.47 8.17 -7.80
C ALA A 342 22.54 7.15 -7.35
N ILE A 343 22.27 6.34 -6.32
CA ILE A 343 23.21 5.28 -5.90
C ILE A 343 23.27 4.14 -6.94
N GLN A 344 22.15 3.85 -7.59
CA GLN A 344 22.08 2.85 -8.66
C GLN A 344 22.81 3.29 -9.92
N SER A 345 22.71 4.57 -10.28
CA SER A 345 23.42 5.14 -11.43
C SER A 345 24.92 5.37 -11.18
N GLY A 346 25.36 5.27 -9.92
CA GLY A 346 26.75 5.50 -9.52
C GLY A 346 27.11 6.98 -9.36
N GLU A 347 26.12 7.87 -9.27
CA GLU A 347 26.33 9.29 -8.97
C GLU A 347 26.98 9.47 -7.58
N VAL A 348 26.56 8.63 -6.64
CA VAL A 348 27.12 8.50 -5.29
C VAL A 348 27.54 7.05 -5.00
N ASP A 349 28.52 6.89 -4.11
CA ASP A 349 28.96 5.58 -3.64
C ASP A 349 28.08 5.07 -2.50
N TYR A 350 27.71 5.97 -1.58
CA TYR A 350 26.90 5.63 -0.40
C TYR A 350 25.76 6.62 -0.21
N LEU A 351 24.67 6.16 0.41
CA LEU A 351 23.58 7.02 0.87
C LEU A 351 23.42 6.96 2.38
N LEU A 352 23.41 8.12 3.02
CA LEU A 352 22.92 8.26 4.39
C LEU A 352 21.39 8.43 4.36
N VAL A 353 20.66 7.43 4.86
CA VAL A 353 19.19 7.45 4.87
C VAL A 353 18.65 7.09 6.25
N ASP A 354 17.43 7.55 6.55
CA ASP A 354 16.66 6.99 7.66
C ASP A 354 16.35 5.51 7.35
N TYR A 355 16.82 4.63 8.23
CA TYR A 355 16.71 3.20 8.03
C TYR A 355 15.27 2.69 8.09
N ARG A 356 14.41 3.32 8.91
CA ARG A 356 13.00 2.96 9.00
C ARG A 356 12.24 3.40 7.75
N GLU A 357 12.47 4.62 7.28
CA GLU A 357 11.89 5.10 6.02
C GLU A 357 12.30 4.19 4.85
N TYR A 358 13.58 3.82 4.77
CA TYR A 358 14.10 2.90 3.77
C TYR A 358 13.43 1.51 3.85
N ASN A 359 13.30 0.93 5.04
CA ASN A 359 12.62 -0.35 5.21
C ASN A 359 11.15 -0.27 4.78
N VAL A 360 10.43 0.78 5.15
CA VAL A 360 9.04 0.99 4.72
C VAL A 360 8.96 1.08 3.19
N TYR A 361 9.89 1.78 2.55
CA TYR A 361 9.98 1.83 1.09
C TYR A 361 10.20 0.43 0.49
N LEU A 362 11.12 -0.37 1.05
CA LEU A 362 11.37 -1.74 0.57
C LEU A 362 10.13 -2.63 0.68
N HIS A 363 9.42 -2.61 1.81
CA HIS A 363 8.20 -3.40 2.01
C HIS A 363 7.08 -3.01 1.04
N ARG A 364 7.03 -1.73 0.62
CA ARG A 364 6.01 -1.22 -0.30
C ARG A 364 6.42 -1.34 -1.77
N SER A 365 7.69 -1.58 -2.07
CA SER A 365 8.18 -1.71 -3.44
C SER A 365 7.93 -3.12 -3.97
N LYS A 366 7.45 -3.22 -5.22
CA LYS A 366 7.27 -4.50 -5.92
C LYS A 366 8.59 -5.21 -6.25
N GLN A 367 9.69 -4.45 -6.32
CA GLN A 367 11.04 -4.97 -6.56
C GLN A 367 12.00 -4.20 -5.65
N ALA A 368 12.66 -4.92 -4.75
CA ALA A 368 13.69 -4.33 -3.91
C ALA A 368 14.93 -4.01 -4.77
N PRO A 369 15.45 -2.78 -4.73
CA PRO A 369 16.72 -2.47 -5.39
C PRO A 369 17.84 -3.30 -4.75
N PRO A 370 18.85 -3.75 -5.51
CA PRO A 370 19.97 -4.55 -4.99
C PRO A 370 20.94 -3.66 -4.22
N LEU A 371 20.54 -3.27 -3.01
CA LEU A 371 21.26 -2.37 -2.12
C LEU A 371 21.37 -3.01 -0.73
N ASP A 372 22.50 -2.80 -0.06
CA ASP A 372 22.78 -3.32 1.28
C ASP A 372 22.86 -2.17 2.28
N ALA A 373 22.08 -2.25 3.35
CA ALA A 373 22.20 -1.33 4.49
C ALA A 373 23.30 -1.80 5.44
N THR A 374 24.13 -0.87 5.92
CA THR A 374 25.15 -1.20 6.91
C THR A 374 24.56 -1.66 8.23
N HIS A 375 25.14 -2.70 8.81
CA HIS A 375 24.82 -3.18 10.16
C HIS A 375 25.86 -2.75 11.21
N GLU A 376 26.94 -2.09 10.76
CA GLU A 376 28.04 -1.66 11.61
C GLU A 376 27.68 -0.46 12.50
N PHE A 377 28.14 -0.47 13.76
CA PHE A 377 27.82 0.59 14.72
C PHE A 377 28.37 1.96 14.30
N ILE A 378 29.53 1.98 13.64
CA ILE A 378 30.22 3.20 13.22
C ILE A 378 29.47 3.99 12.14
N THR A 379 28.66 3.32 11.31
CA THR A 379 27.87 3.92 10.24
C THR A 379 26.42 4.20 10.66
N ARG A 380 26.08 3.94 11.93
CA ARG A 380 24.78 4.25 12.54
C ARG A 380 24.80 5.62 13.23
N PHE A 381 23.79 6.43 12.94
CA PHE A 381 23.59 7.76 13.53
C PHE A 381 22.19 7.87 14.11
N SER A 382 22.09 7.76 15.44
CA SER A 382 20.83 7.86 16.15
C SER A 382 20.54 9.31 16.52
N VAL A 383 19.46 9.87 15.99
CA VAL A 383 19.01 11.24 16.25
C VAL A 383 17.82 11.20 17.21
N PRO A 384 18.01 11.56 18.49
CA PRO A 384 16.94 11.55 19.48
C PRO A 384 16.02 12.78 19.34
N LEU A 385 14.74 12.55 19.09
CA LEU A 385 13.70 13.58 18.95
C LEU A 385 13.09 13.96 20.29
N ARG A 386 13.01 15.26 20.56
CA ARG A 386 12.41 15.82 21.78
C ARG A 386 11.26 16.75 21.44
N MET A 387 10.40 16.99 22.43
CA MET A 387 9.40 18.05 22.37
C MET A 387 9.93 19.29 23.08
N ALA A 388 9.62 20.47 22.56
CA ALA A 388 9.80 21.74 23.24
C ALA A 388 8.45 22.25 23.74
N PHE A 389 8.41 22.77 24.97
CA PHE A 389 7.24 23.34 25.61
C PHE A 389 7.54 24.76 26.11
N LYS A 390 6.51 25.61 26.15
CA LYS A 390 6.59 26.92 26.85
C LYS A 390 6.45 26.77 28.37
N ASP A 391 5.69 25.76 28.81
CA ASP A 391 5.37 25.53 30.21
C ASP A 391 6.18 24.34 30.77
N LYS A 392 6.95 24.60 31.84
CA LYS A 392 7.78 23.60 32.51
C LYS A 392 6.95 22.47 33.12
N VAL A 393 5.82 22.78 33.73
CA VAL A 393 4.92 21.80 34.35
C VAL A 393 4.34 20.89 33.29
N LEU A 394 3.91 21.43 32.14
CA LEU A 394 3.43 20.62 31.03
C LEU A 394 4.52 19.66 30.50
N ARG A 395 5.75 20.15 30.37
CA ARG A 395 6.93 19.33 30.02
C ARG A 395 7.16 18.23 31.07
N ASP A 396 7.13 18.57 32.35
CA ASP A 396 7.39 17.62 33.44
C ASP A 396 6.30 16.53 33.51
N LYS A 397 5.03 16.90 33.29
CA LYS A 397 3.91 15.94 33.14
C LYS A 397 4.09 15.02 31.95
N PHE A 398 4.52 15.54 30.81
CA PHE A 398 4.82 14.73 29.63
C PHE A 398 5.95 13.72 29.90
N ASN A 399 7.04 14.17 30.55
CA ASN A 399 8.14 13.28 30.90
C ASN A 399 7.75 12.17 31.89
N ALA A 400 6.75 12.41 32.75
CA ALA A 400 6.27 11.42 33.70
C ALA A 400 5.59 10.23 33.00
N GLU A 401 4.77 10.49 31.97
CA GLU A 401 4.16 9.43 31.15
C GLU A 401 5.17 8.73 30.24
N LEU A 402 6.12 9.51 29.69
CA LEU A 402 7.02 9.03 28.66
C LEU A 402 7.85 7.81 29.07
N ASP A 403 8.35 7.81 30.31
CA ASP A 403 9.21 6.73 30.82
C ASP A 403 8.47 5.38 30.83
N GLY A 404 7.18 5.37 31.17
CA GLY A 404 6.35 4.17 31.12
C GLY A 404 6.03 3.78 29.67
N PHE A 405 5.64 4.77 28.88
CA PHE A 405 5.17 4.58 27.51
C PHE A 405 6.21 3.96 26.57
N VAL A 406 7.46 4.45 26.56
CA VAL A 406 8.51 3.94 25.65
C VAL A 406 8.84 2.45 25.89
N ARG A 407 8.54 1.92 27.09
CA ARG A 407 8.73 0.50 27.44
C ARG A 407 7.48 -0.35 27.25
N SER A 408 6.34 0.28 26.96
CA SER A 408 5.04 -0.38 26.83
C SER A 408 4.95 -1.30 25.60
N SER A 409 3.99 -2.22 25.62
CA SER A 409 3.60 -2.99 24.44
C SER A 409 2.95 -2.10 23.38
N GLU A 410 2.29 -1.01 23.77
CA GLU A 410 1.65 -0.07 22.85
C GLU A 410 2.66 0.63 21.95
N TYR A 411 3.78 1.11 22.50
CA TYR A 411 4.86 1.72 21.71
C TYR A 411 5.38 0.75 20.64
N ARG A 412 5.69 -0.50 21.04
CA ARG A 412 6.14 -1.54 20.11
C ARG A 412 5.09 -1.89 19.05
N ARG A 413 3.81 -1.87 19.42
CA ARG A 413 2.68 -2.07 18.49
C ARG A 413 2.64 -0.96 17.45
N LEU A 414 2.76 0.30 17.86
CA LEU A 414 2.78 1.44 16.95
C LEU A 414 3.96 1.38 15.97
N GLU A 415 5.17 1.04 16.45
CA GLU A 415 6.34 0.88 15.59
C GLU A 415 6.09 -0.19 14.52
N LYS A 416 5.65 -1.39 14.93
CA LYS A 416 5.37 -2.49 13.99
C LYS A 416 4.27 -2.11 12.99
N LEU A 417 3.19 -1.49 13.46
CA LEU A 417 2.06 -1.08 12.62
C LEU A 417 2.52 -0.17 11.48
N TYR A 418 3.24 0.91 11.82
CA TYR A 418 3.67 1.90 10.82
C TYR A 418 4.83 1.41 9.93
N GLU A 419 5.55 0.36 10.32
CA GLU A 419 6.55 -0.30 9.50
C GLU A 419 5.94 -1.24 8.44
N SER A 420 4.87 -1.96 8.78
CA SER A 420 4.27 -2.98 7.89
C SER A 420 3.06 -2.50 7.08
N THR A 421 2.36 -1.46 7.52
CA THR A 421 1.04 -1.11 6.98
C THR A 421 1.09 -0.11 5.83
N ASN A 422 0.18 -0.28 4.85
CA ASN A 422 -0.02 0.67 3.76
C ASN A 422 -1.33 1.47 3.97
N PHE A 423 -1.22 2.75 4.29
CA PHE A 423 -2.37 3.62 4.55
C PHE A 423 -3.07 4.15 3.28
N ARG A 424 -2.61 3.73 2.09
CA ARG A 424 -3.10 4.26 0.82
C ARG A 424 -4.58 3.98 0.59
N ALA A 425 -5.05 2.76 0.85
CA ALA A 425 -6.44 2.41 0.54
C ALA A 425 -7.44 3.25 1.36
N LYS A 426 -7.15 3.50 2.64
CA LYS A 426 -7.99 4.33 3.51
C LYS A 426 -7.93 5.81 3.11
N ALA A 427 -6.76 6.28 2.68
CA ALA A 427 -6.61 7.62 2.12
C ALA A 427 -7.41 7.78 0.82
N ASP A 428 -7.34 6.81 -0.09
CA ASP A 428 -8.06 6.80 -1.37
C ASP A 428 -9.59 6.79 -1.15
N GLY A 429 -10.08 5.97 -0.20
CA GLY A 429 -11.48 5.99 0.22
C GLY A 429 -11.91 7.33 0.84
N GLY A 430 -11.07 7.93 1.69
CA GLY A 430 -11.32 9.25 2.27
C GLY A 430 -11.33 10.38 1.23
N ILE A 431 -10.48 10.29 0.20
CA ILE A 431 -10.48 11.20 -0.96
C ILE A 431 -11.81 11.09 -1.71
N LEU A 432 -12.21 9.88 -2.08
CA LEU A 432 -13.47 9.66 -2.80
C LEU A 432 -14.67 10.20 -2.00
N MET A 433 -14.74 9.89 -0.70
CA MET A 433 -15.79 10.40 0.20
C MET A 433 -15.81 11.94 0.21
N THR A 434 -14.64 12.57 0.28
CA THR A 434 -14.51 14.04 0.27
C THR A 434 -15.04 14.64 -1.02
N GLU A 435 -14.69 14.08 -2.18
CA GLU A 435 -15.16 14.57 -3.48
C GLU A 435 -16.68 14.41 -3.63
N MET A 436 -17.24 13.28 -3.17
CA MET A 436 -18.68 13.05 -3.19
C MET A 436 -19.43 14.04 -2.29
N ILE A 437 -18.94 14.29 -1.07
CA ILE A 437 -19.55 15.26 -0.15
C ILE A 437 -19.41 16.69 -0.69
N THR A 438 -18.25 17.02 -1.29
CA THR A 438 -18.05 18.32 -1.96
C THR A 438 -19.09 18.52 -3.06
N TYR A 439 -19.36 17.49 -3.87
CA TYR A 439 -20.42 17.51 -4.85
C TYR A 439 -21.79 17.78 -4.22
N LEU A 440 -22.19 17.03 -3.18
CA LEU A 440 -23.47 17.20 -2.51
C LEU A 440 -23.67 18.61 -1.94
N VAL A 441 -22.63 19.17 -1.31
CA VAL A 441 -22.66 20.54 -0.78
C VAL A 441 -22.81 21.55 -1.92
N LYS A 442 -22.11 21.36 -3.04
CA LYS A 442 -22.16 22.25 -4.21
C LYS A 442 -23.54 22.28 -4.87
N VAL A 443 -24.25 21.15 -4.91
CA VAL A 443 -25.59 21.05 -5.52
C VAL A 443 -26.75 21.17 -4.53
N ASP A 444 -26.46 21.50 -3.26
CA ASP A 444 -27.43 21.63 -2.17
C ASP A 444 -28.30 20.37 -1.97
N LYS A 445 -27.67 19.18 -2.03
CA LYS A 445 -28.31 17.87 -1.83
C LYS A 445 -27.84 17.15 -0.57
N LEU A 446 -27.88 17.84 0.56
CA LEU A 446 -27.44 17.27 1.86
C LEU A 446 -28.34 16.10 2.32
N GLU A 447 -29.56 15.95 1.79
CA GLU A 447 -30.43 14.81 2.05
C GLU A 447 -29.86 13.47 1.57
N LEU A 448 -28.92 13.47 0.62
CA LEU A 448 -28.23 12.27 0.15
C LEU A 448 -26.98 11.92 0.97
N LEU A 449 -26.60 12.77 1.94
CA LEU A 449 -25.37 12.61 2.71
C LEU A 449 -25.33 11.26 3.44
N ASP A 450 -26.42 10.90 4.13
CA ASP A 450 -26.48 9.64 4.87
C ASP A 450 -26.37 8.42 3.93
N SER A 451 -26.97 8.48 2.74
CA SER A 451 -26.85 7.42 1.73
C SER A 451 -25.42 7.28 1.21
N VAL A 452 -24.72 8.39 0.97
CA VAL A 452 -23.31 8.38 0.58
C VAL A 452 -22.46 7.82 1.71
N LEU A 453 -22.63 8.28 2.94
CA LEU A 453 -21.86 7.80 4.10
C LEU A 453 -22.09 6.30 4.36
N ASN A 454 -23.33 5.82 4.19
CA ASN A 454 -23.65 4.40 4.31
C ASN A 454 -22.99 3.53 3.23
N ALA A 455 -22.66 4.07 2.06
CA ALA A 455 -21.87 3.31 1.08
C ALA A 455 -20.43 3.06 1.57
N PHE A 456 -19.93 3.84 2.52
CA PHE A 456 -18.61 3.66 3.15
C PHE A 456 -18.67 2.91 4.50
N ASN A 457 -19.78 2.25 4.82
CA ASN A 457 -19.95 1.41 6.01
C ASN A 457 -19.21 0.07 5.81
N PHE A 458 -17.89 0.15 5.81
CA PHE A 458 -16.99 -1.00 5.97
C PHE A 458 -16.85 -1.31 7.46
N SER A 459 -16.86 -2.59 7.84
CA SER A 459 -16.81 -3.06 9.24
C SER A 459 -15.61 -2.48 10.01
N ASP A 460 -14.44 -2.39 9.37
CA ASP A 460 -13.21 -1.80 9.91
C ASP A 460 -12.85 -0.44 9.25
N GLY A 461 -13.89 0.25 8.76
CA GLY A 461 -13.89 1.50 8.03
C GLY A 461 -13.52 2.75 8.83
N PHE A 462 -14.30 3.81 8.59
CA PHE A 462 -14.15 5.10 9.24
C PHE A 462 -14.90 5.10 10.57
N ALA A 463 -14.22 5.51 11.63
CA ALA A 463 -14.74 5.47 13.00
C ALA A 463 -15.70 6.62 13.29
N ALA A 464 -15.41 7.79 12.73
CA ALA A 464 -16.21 8.98 12.89
C ALA A 464 -15.92 9.98 11.77
N LEU A 465 -16.78 10.99 11.64
CA LEU A 465 -16.64 12.05 10.66
C LEU A 465 -17.17 13.37 11.24
N SER A 466 -16.47 14.47 10.98
CA SER A 466 -16.93 15.82 11.29
C SER A 466 -16.97 16.64 10.00
N LEU A 467 -18.16 17.13 9.64
CA LEU A 467 -18.39 17.99 8.48
C LEU A 467 -18.67 19.41 8.96
N ARG A 468 -17.83 20.36 8.58
CA ARG A 468 -17.99 21.78 8.88
C ARG A 468 -18.33 22.54 7.60
N LEU A 469 -19.48 23.22 7.56
CA LEU A 469 -19.95 23.95 6.39
C LEU A 469 -19.77 25.47 6.58
N GLY A 470 -19.04 26.15 5.70
CA GLY A 470 -18.70 27.58 5.80
C GLY A 470 -17.31 27.88 6.38
N SER A 471 -16.86 29.15 6.28
CA SER A 471 -15.44 29.51 6.36
C SER A 471 -14.85 29.79 7.75
N ASN A 472 -15.63 30.12 8.80
CA ASN A 472 -15.05 30.35 10.14
C ASN A 472 -15.94 30.01 11.35
N ASN A 473 -17.27 30.01 11.23
CA ASN A 473 -18.23 29.63 12.31
C ASN A 473 -19.32 28.68 11.79
N GLY A 474 -18.92 27.80 10.88
CA GLY A 474 -19.81 26.88 10.18
C GLY A 474 -20.50 25.88 11.12
N ARG A 475 -21.72 25.45 10.74
CA ARG A 475 -22.40 24.34 11.41
C ARG A 475 -21.53 23.08 11.30
N GLU A 476 -21.12 22.52 12.43
CA GLU A 476 -20.42 21.24 12.51
C GLU A 476 -21.47 20.13 12.65
N ILE A 477 -21.37 19.10 11.80
CA ILE A 477 -22.21 17.91 11.82
C ILE A 477 -21.29 16.73 12.10
N ASN A 478 -21.54 16.03 13.20
CA ASN A 478 -20.72 14.92 13.66
C ASN A 478 -21.44 13.59 13.38
N TYR A 479 -20.67 12.61 12.92
CA TYR A 479 -21.10 11.23 12.71
C TYR A 479 -20.15 10.29 13.46
N LYS A 480 -20.69 9.22 14.05
CA LYS A 480 -19.92 8.15 14.67
C LYS A 480 -20.38 6.79 14.16
N SER A 481 -19.45 5.88 13.95
CA SER A 481 -19.74 4.49 13.62
C SER A 481 -20.44 3.80 14.79
N ILE A 482 -21.64 3.26 14.54
CA ILE A 482 -22.43 2.45 15.47
C ILE A 482 -22.89 1.21 14.67
N ASN A 483 -22.41 0.03 15.07
CA ASN A 483 -22.62 -1.22 14.33
C ASN A 483 -22.19 -1.12 12.85
N GLY A 484 -21.04 -0.49 12.61
CA GLY A 484 -20.47 -0.24 11.27
C GLY A 484 -21.03 0.99 10.54
N ARG A 485 -22.20 1.50 10.94
CA ARG A 485 -22.89 2.61 10.25
C ARG A 485 -22.50 3.96 10.83
N LEU A 486 -22.13 4.92 9.98
CA LEU A 486 -21.94 6.31 10.38
C LEU A 486 -23.30 6.94 10.70
N THR A 487 -23.54 7.22 11.98
CA THR A 487 -24.79 7.78 12.49
C THR A 487 -24.57 9.18 13.05
N PRO A 488 -25.51 10.13 12.85
CA PRO A 488 -25.39 11.47 13.41
C PRO A 488 -25.32 11.44 14.94
N VAL A 489 -24.38 12.20 15.51
CA VAL A 489 -24.21 12.39 16.96
C VAL A 489 -23.94 13.86 17.26
N ASP A 490 -24.21 14.32 18.48
CA ASP A 490 -23.86 15.69 18.88
C ASP A 490 -22.33 15.86 18.98
N ALA A 491 -21.66 14.89 19.58
CA ALA A 491 -20.21 14.86 19.76
C ALA A 491 -19.70 13.42 19.98
N PHE A 492 -18.42 13.20 19.74
CA PHE A 492 -17.74 11.92 20.00
C PHE A 492 -16.31 12.15 20.50
N SER A 493 -15.78 11.17 21.24
CA SER A 493 -14.38 11.19 21.69
C SER A 493 -13.44 10.92 20.53
N ARG A 494 -12.33 11.67 20.49
CA ARG A 494 -11.26 11.52 19.48
C ARG A 494 -10.10 10.67 19.98
N GLN A 495 -10.22 10.13 21.20
CA GLN A 495 -9.21 9.32 21.84
C GLN A 495 -8.87 8.10 20.97
N GLY A 496 -7.58 7.87 20.71
CA GLY A 496 -7.09 6.78 19.87
C GLY A 496 -7.44 6.88 18.39
N LEU A 497 -8.04 7.99 17.94
CA LEU A 497 -8.41 8.19 16.53
C LEU A 497 -7.34 8.98 15.77
N ILE A 498 -6.93 8.44 14.63
CA ILE A 498 -6.18 9.19 13.61
C ILE A 498 -7.17 9.85 12.65
N TYR A 499 -6.73 10.88 11.92
CA TYR A 499 -7.64 11.61 11.03
C TYR A 499 -7.04 12.01 9.69
N LEU A 500 -7.92 12.20 8.71
CA LEU A 500 -7.67 12.89 7.45
C LEU A 500 -8.64 14.07 7.36
N GLN A 501 -8.11 15.28 7.36
CA GLN A 501 -8.87 16.52 7.18
C GLN A 501 -8.68 17.02 5.75
N ARG A 502 -9.75 17.52 5.13
CA ARG A 502 -9.70 18.14 3.79
C ARG A 502 -10.63 19.34 3.73
N GLU A 503 -10.21 20.34 2.96
CA GLU A 503 -11.08 21.47 2.62
C GLU A 503 -11.99 21.08 1.45
N LEU A 504 -13.24 21.51 1.53
CA LEU A 504 -14.24 21.37 0.47
C LEU A 504 -14.16 22.63 -0.39
N VAL A 505 -13.81 22.51 -1.66
CA VAL A 505 -13.60 23.66 -2.56
C VAL A 505 -14.51 23.59 -3.78
N GLN A 506 -15.04 24.74 -4.19
CA GLN A 506 -15.77 24.89 -5.44
C GLN A 506 -14.88 25.55 -6.49
N GLY A 507 -14.67 24.88 -7.61
CA GLY A 507 -13.80 25.35 -8.71
C GLY A 507 -12.53 24.51 -8.84
N LYS A 508 -11.68 24.84 -9.82
CA LYS A 508 -10.32 24.29 -9.96
C LYS A 508 -9.37 25.46 -10.23
N GLY A 509 -8.31 25.63 -9.43
CA GLY A 509 -7.26 26.62 -9.68
C GLY A 509 -7.41 27.92 -8.89
N ILE A 510 -7.36 29.08 -9.57
CA ILE A 510 -7.23 30.40 -8.89
C ILE A 510 -8.55 30.90 -8.29
N GLU A 511 -9.70 30.41 -8.76
CA GLU A 511 -11.05 30.76 -8.27
C GLU A 511 -11.63 29.65 -7.38
N GLU A 512 -10.88 29.20 -6.36
CA GLU A 512 -11.38 28.24 -5.37
C GLU A 512 -12.19 28.95 -4.30
N VAL A 513 -13.50 28.65 -4.24
CA VAL A 513 -14.38 29.13 -3.17
C VAL A 513 -14.46 28.04 -2.09
N PRO A 514 -13.98 28.29 -0.85
CA PRO A 514 -14.06 27.30 0.22
C PRO A 514 -15.52 27.14 0.68
N LEU A 515 -16.02 25.92 0.59
CA LEU A 515 -17.37 25.53 1.03
C LEU A 515 -17.39 25.05 2.49
N GLY A 516 -16.24 24.67 3.04
CA GLY A 516 -16.14 24.10 4.37
C GLY A 516 -14.97 23.11 4.48
N SER A 517 -15.01 22.23 5.47
CA SER A 517 -13.98 21.22 5.68
C SER A 517 -14.59 19.92 6.21
N ILE A 518 -14.04 18.79 5.79
CA ILE A 518 -14.37 17.46 6.31
C ILE A 518 -13.18 16.91 7.09
N THR A 519 -13.44 16.27 8.24
CA THR A 519 -12.44 15.50 8.98
C THR A 519 -12.96 14.08 9.15
N ILE A 520 -12.23 13.12 8.59
CA ILE A 520 -12.55 11.69 8.62
C ILE A 520 -11.64 11.03 9.64
N TYR A 521 -12.23 10.38 10.64
CA TYR A 521 -11.50 9.72 11.73
C TYR A 521 -11.48 8.21 11.53
N SER A 522 -10.38 7.58 11.91
CA SER A 522 -10.18 6.14 11.81
C SER A 522 -9.53 5.62 13.08
N GLU A 523 -9.88 4.39 13.47
CA GLU A 523 -9.21 3.72 14.59
C GLU A 523 -7.84 3.20 14.17
N LEU A 524 -6.89 3.24 15.10
CA LEU A 524 -5.60 2.55 15.02
C LEU A 524 -5.79 1.05 15.32
N GLY A 525 -6.46 0.35 14.38
CA GLY A 525 -6.70 -1.09 14.38
C GLY A 525 -5.46 -1.93 14.08
N SER A 526 -5.66 -3.20 13.72
CA SER A 526 -4.59 -4.10 13.25
C SER A 526 -4.04 -3.66 11.88
N SER A 527 -2.91 -4.22 11.47
CA SER A 527 -2.33 -4.01 10.13
C SER A 527 -3.31 -4.38 9.01
N SER A 528 -4.14 -5.41 9.24
CA SER A 528 -5.12 -5.92 8.27
C SER A 528 -6.18 -4.90 7.91
N SER A 529 -6.74 -4.16 8.89
CA SER A 529 -7.81 -3.19 8.61
C SER A 529 -7.37 -2.16 7.57
N PHE A 530 -6.17 -1.63 7.69
CA PHE A 530 -5.68 -0.57 6.79
C PHE A 530 -5.33 -1.03 5.37
N ASN A 531 -5.20 -2.35 5.15
CA ASN A 531 -4.94 -2.92 3.83
C ASN A 531 -6.25 -3.25 3.07
N GLU A 532 -7.42 -3.03 3.66
CA GLU A 532 -8.72 -3.22 3.02
C GLU A 532 -9.04 -2.13 2.00
N ASN A 533 -9.87 -2.44 0.99
CA ASN A 533 -10.39 -1.45 0.07
C ASN A 533 -11.56 -0.68 0.68
N TYR A 534 -11.37 0.62 0.90
CA TYR A 534 -12.38 1.53 1.44
C TYR A 534 -13.14 2.31 0.35
N ILE A 535 -13.12 1.79 -0.88
CA ILE A 535 -13.77 2.38 -2.04
C ILE A 535 -15.03 1.58 -2.32
N PRO A 536 -16.23 2.15 -2.14
CA PRO A 536 -17.47 1.45 -2.46
C PRO A 536 -17.52 1.11 -3.96
N PRO A 537 -18.14 -0.02 -4.35
CA PRO A 537 -18.39 -0.28 -5.76
C PRO A 537 -19.40 0.75 -6.30
N LEU A 538 -19.16 1.24 -7.52
CA LEU A 538 -20.00 2.26 -8.17
C LEU A 538 -21.49 1.86 -8.23
N SER A 539 -21.79 0.56 -8.29
CA SER A 539 -23.15 0.01 -8.31
C SER A 539 -24.00 0.38 -7.09
N MET A 540 -23.39 0.71 -5.94
CA MET A 540 -24.12 1.16 -4.75
C MET A 540 -24.89 2.46 -4.99
N PHE A 541 -24.48 3.25 -5.99
CA PHE A 541 -25.08 4.55 -6.31
C PHE A 541 -26.07 4.50 -7.47
N GLU A 542 -26.31 3.34 -8.09
CA GLU A 542 -27.24 3.20 -9.24
C GLU A 542 -28.69 3.55 -8.90
N SER A 543 -29.06 3.50 -7.62
CA SER A 543 -30.37 3.92 -7.13
C SER A 543 -30.58 5.43 -7.11
N PHE A 544 -29.51 6.22 -7.26
CA PHE A 544 -29.59 7.68 -7.27
C PHE A 544 -30.19 8.19 -8.58
N SER A 545 -30.55 9.47 -8.63
CA SER A 545 -31.02 10.06 -9.89
C SER A 545 -29.93 9.94 -10.97
N GLU A 546 -30.34 9.83 -12.24
CA GLU A 546 -29.41 9.68 -13.36
C GLU A 546 -28.34 10.80 -13.40
N THR A 547 -28.71 12.02 -13.00
CA THR A 547 -27.78 13.16 -12.90
C THR A 547 -26.75 12.97 -11.78
N ASP A 548 -27.18 12.51 -10.61
CA ASP A 548 -26.31 12.32 -9.45
C ASP A 548 -25.37 11.13 -9.67
N PHE A 549 -25.90 10.01 -10.18
CA PHE A 549 -25.11 8.82 -10.51
C PHE A 549 -24.02 9.13 -11.53
N ASN A 550 -24.35 9.86 -12.61
CA ASN A 550 -23.36 10.25 -13.62
C ASN A 550 -22.28 11.19 -13.05
N SER A 551 -22.65 12.07 -12.10
CA SER A 551 -21.67 12.95 -11.43
C SER A 551 -20.72 12.15 -10.53
N ILE A 552 -21.24 11.19 -9.75
CA ILE A 552 -20.42 10.28 -8.94
C ILE A 552 -19.52 9.43 -9.83
N LYS A 553 -20.04 8.89 -10.93
CA LYS A 553 -19.24 8.14 -11.91
C LYS A 553 -18.07 8.95 -12.45
N GLN A 554 -18.26 10.24 -12.75
CA GLN A 554 -17.17 11.13 -13.17
C GLN A 554 -16.11 11.32 -12.07
N ILE A 555 -16.50 11.33 -10.80
CA ILE A 555 -15.55 11.38 -9.67
C ILE A 555 -14.70 10.10 -9.64
N TYR A 556 -15.31 8.92 -9.81
CA TYR A 556 -14.58 7.65 -9.91
C TYR A 556 -13.58 7.65 -11.07
N GLU A 557 -14.01 8.11 -12.25
CA GLU A 557 -13.15 8.23 -13.43
C GLU A 557 -12.02 9.24 -13.21
N GLN A 558 -12.27 10.38 -12.56
CA GLN A 558 -11.24 11.38 -12.25
C GLN A 558 -10.18 10.86 -11.28
N LEU A 559 -10.56 9.96 -10.37
CA LEU A 559 -9.67 9.35 -9.39
C LEU A 559 -8.98 8.07 -9.90
N ASP A 560 -9.13 7.71 -11.18
CA ASP A 560 -8.63 6.48 -11.79
C ASP A 560 -9.07 5.20 -11.05
N LEU A 561 -10.28 5.22 -10.46
CA LEU A 561 -10.82 4.09 -9.71
C LEU A 561 -11.54 3.10 -10.63
N ASN A 562 -11.48 1.81 -10.30
CA ASN A 562 -12.10 0.76 -11.12
C ASN A 562 -13.64 0.93 -11.11
N THR A 563 -14.21 1.17 -12.30
CA THR A 563 -15.64 1.39 -12.52
C THR A 563 -16.40 0.12 -12.89
N SER A 564 -15.78 -1.07 -12.74
CA SER A 564 -16.42 -2.36 -13.07
C SER A 564 -17.67 -2.54 -12.21
N SER A 565 -18.82 -2.14 -12.74
CA SER A 565 -20.12 -2.30 -12.09
C SER A 565 -20.43 -3.78 -12.08
N LEU A 566 -20.32 -4.39 -10.91
CA LEU A 566 -21.01 -5.64 -10.68
C LEU A 566 -22.50 -5.34 -10.79
N ASN A 567 -23.17 -5.97 -11.75
CA ASN A 567 -24.63 -5.86 -11.92
C ASN A 567 -25.33 -6.59 -10.77
N PHE A 568 -25.29 -6.01 -9.58
CA PHE A 568 -26.05 -6.46 -8.42
C PHE A 568 -27.51 -6.07 -8.58
N THR A 569 -28.39 -6.98 -8.18
CA THR A 569 -29.82 -6.72 -8.04
C THR A 569 -30.07 -5.92 -6.77
N SER A 570 -31.21 -5.23 -6.69
CA SER A 570 -31.59 -4.50 -5.46
C SER A 570 -31.60 -5.40 -4.23
N GLN A 571 -32.05 -6.66 -4.37
CA GLN A 571 -32.03 -7.64 -3.27
C GLN A 571 -30.60 -7.97 -2.81
N GLU A 572 -29.63 -8.07 -3.72
CA GLU A 572 -28.23 -8.31 -3.37
C GLU A 572 -27.59 -7.09 -2.71
N LEU A 573 -27.88 -5.88 -3.19
CA LEU A 573 -27.40 -4.64 -2.58
C LEU A 573 -27.95 -4.48 -1.15
N ASP A 574 -29.24 -4.73 -0.96
CA ASP A 574 -29.87 -4.71 0.37
C ASP A 574 -29.25 -5.77 1.30
N TRP A 575 -28.97 -6.96 0.77
CA TRP A 575 -28.31 -8.03 1.52
C TRP A 575 -26.87 -7.66 1.91
N ILE A 576 -26.09 -7.09 0.99
CA ILE A 576 -24.72 -6.60 1.24
C ILE A 576 -24.73 -5.54 2.34
N ALA A 577 -25.66 -4.57 2.27
CA ALA A 577 -25.78 -3.51 3.26
C ALA A 577 -26.23 -4.01 4.66
N GLN A 578 -26.85 -5.19 4.74
CA GLN A 578 -27.30 -5.82 5.99
C GLN A 578 -26.28 -6.82 6.55
N ASN A 579 -25.38 -7.33 5.72
CA ASN A 579 -24.41 -8.36 6.08
C ASN A 579 -22.98 -7.88 5.75
N PRO A 580 -22.45 -6.88 6.47
CA PRO A 580 -21.14 -6.29 6.20
C PRO A 580 -19.98 -7.25 6.51
N VAL A 581 -20.22 -8.31 7.30
CA VAL A 581 -19.24 -9.32 7.69
C VAL A 581 -19.80 -10.71 7.36
N ILE A 582 -18.98 -11.53 6.70
CA ILE A 582 -19.30 -12.90 6.28
C ILE A 582 -18.25 -13.82 6.90
N ARG A 583 -18.65 -14.70 7.81
CA ARG A 583 -17.74 -15.62 8.50
C ARG A 583 -17.38 -16.79 7.60
N VAL A 584 -16.09 -16.98 7.39
CA VAL A 584 -15.54 -17.98 6.49
C VAL A 584 -14.80 -19.05 7.28
N GLY A 585 -15.24 -20.30 7.15
CA GLY A 585 -14.48 -21.46 7.61
C GLY A 585 -13.27 -21.71 6.71
N ILE A 586 -12.12 -21.99 7.33
CA ILE A 586 -10.83 -22.17 6.66
C ILE A 586 -10.16 -23.46 7.15
N ASP A 587 -9.12 -23.93 6.44
CA ASP A 587 -8.16 -24.90 6.98
C ASP A 587 -6.93 -24.16 7.57
N PRO A 588 -6.64 -24.26 8.88
CA PRO A 588 -5.52 -23.54 9.49
C PRO A 588 -4.13 -24.06 9.09
N ALA A 589 -4.03 -25.25 8.46
CA ALA A 589 -2.76 -25.94 8.21
C ALA A 589 -2.55 -26.38 6.74
N ALA A 590 -3.10 -25.63 5.78
CA ALA A 590 -3.08 -25.97 4.34
C ALA A 590 -2.29 -24.98 3.46
N LEU A 591 -1.22 -24.36 4.00
CA LEU A 591 -0.37 -23.48 3.20
C LEU A 591 0.25 -24.27 2.03
N PRO A 592 0.35 -23.68 0.82
CA PRO A 592 0.13 -22.27 0.46
C PRO A 592 -1.32 -21.88 0.12
N TYR A 593 -2.30 -22.79 0.19
CA TYR A 593 -3.70 -22.45 -0.13
C TYR A 593 -4.27 -21.53 0.91
N GLU A 594 -4.23 -21.96 2.17
CA GLU A 594 -4.68 -21.20 3.30
C GLU A 594 -4.07 -21.73 4.60
N GLY A 595 -3.87 -20.85 5.57
CA GLY A 595 -3.40 -21.25 6.88
C GLY A 595 -3.15 -20.07 7.80
N ILE A 596 -2.80 -20.38 9.04
CA ILE A 596 -2.49 -19.36 10.06
C ILE A 596 -0.99 -19.37 10.33
N GLN A 597 -0.33 -18.23 10.12
CA GLN A 597 1.08 -18.05 10.42
C GLN A 597 1.30 -16.68 11.08
N ASP A 598 2.01 -16.67 12.21
CA ASP A 598 2.23 -15.49 13.06
C ASP A 598 0.94 -14.82 13.59
N GLY A 599 -0.15 -15.60 13.70
CA GLY A 599 -1.46 -15.11 14.13
C GLY A 599 -2.26 -14.40 13.03
N GLU A 600 -1.80 -14.46 11.78
CA GLU A 600 -2.48 -13.89 10.62
C GLU A 600 -2.93 -15.00 9.66
N PHE A 601 -4.09 -14.80 9.02
CA PHE A 601 -4.57 -15.66 7.95
C PHE A 601 -3.82 -15.36 6.65
N LYS A 602 -3.23 -16.39 6.06
CA LYS A 602 -2.30 -16.30 4.93
C LYS A 602 -2.61 -17.39 3.90
N GLY A 603 -2.19 -17.15 2.66
CA GLY A 603 -2.33 -18.09 1.55
C GLY A 603 -3.07 -17.51 0.36
N ILE A 604 -3.17 -18.31 -0.70
CA ILE A 604 -3.88 -17.97 -1.93
C ILE A 604 -5.36 -17.61 -1.66
N ILE A 605 -6.04 -18.36 -0.79
CA ILE A 605 -7.45 -18.09 -0.43
C ILE A 605 -7.57 -16.78 0.34
N ALA A 606 -6.62 -16.45 1.22
CA ALA A 606 -6.59 -15.17 1.93
C ALA A 606 -6.52 -13.98 0.95
N ASP A 607 -5.63 -14.07 -0.05
CA ASP A 607 -5.49 -13.07 -1.11
C ASP A 607 -6.75 -12.98 -2.00
N VAL A 608 -7.40 -14.11 -2.29
CA VAL A 608 -8.66 -14.14 -3.05
C VAL A 608 -9.81 -13.51 -2.26
N LEU A 609 -9.96 -13.84 -0.97
CA LEU A 609 -10.98 -13.25 -0.10
C LEU A 609 -10.77 -11.75 0.04
N SER A 610 -9.52 -11.30 0.16
CA SER A 610 -9.18 -9.87 0.15
C SER A 610 -9.64 -9.20 -1.16
N GLU A 611 -9.35 -9.81 -2.32
CA GLU A 611 -9.81 -9.27 -3.60
C GLU A 611 -11.33 -9.28 -3.74
N MET A 612 -12.01 -10.32 -3.24
CA MET A 612 -13.48 -10.38 -3.20
C MET A 612 -14.07 -9.30 -2.31
N SER A 613 -13.50 -9.08 -1.12
CA SER A 613 -13.87 -7.96 -0.24
C SER A 613 -13.73 -6.63 -0.97
N ASN A 614 -12.65 -6.45 -1.72
CA ASN A 614 -12.42 -5.24 -2.50
C ASN A 614 -13.46 -5.00 -3.59
N ILE A 615 -14.01 -6.08 -4.15
CA ILE A 615 -14.98 -6.04 -5.24
C ILE A 615 -16.42 -5.84 -4.72
N VAL A 616 -16.78 -6.50 -3.62
CA VAL A 616 -18.16 -6.55 -3.10
C VAL A 616 -18.43 -5.46 -2.07
N GLY A 617 -17.41 -5.06 -1.28
CA GLY A 617 -17.55 -4.12 -0.18
C GLY A 617 -18.00 -4.74 1.15
N VAL A 618 -17.83 -6.06 1.32
CA VAL A 618 -18.07 -6.80 2.58
C VAL A 618 -16.77 -7.41 3.09
N GLN A 619 -16.66 -7.63 4.40
CA GLN A 619 -15.52 -8.32 5.01
C GLN A 619 -15.76 -9.82 5.00
N PHE A 620 -14.89 -10.58 4.33
CA PHE A 620 -14.84 -12.03 4.48
C PHE A 620 -13.91 -12.36 5.64
N GLU A 621 -14.48 -12.57 6.82
CA GLU A 621 -13.73 -12.78 8.06
C GLU A 621 -13.41 -14.27 8.24
N PRO A 622 -12.12 -14.68 8.21
CA PRO A 622 -11.74 -16.05 8.49
C PRO A 622 -11.95 -16.38 9.97
N VAL A 623 -12.63 -17.49 10.25
CA VAL A 623 -12.82 -17.96 11.63
C VAL A 623 -11.66 -18.87 12.02
N PHE A 624 -10.88 -18.45 13.01
CA PHE A 624 -9.69 -19.18 13.44
C PHE A 624 -10.08 -20.38 14.30
N VAL A 625 -9.59 -21.55 13.89
CA VAL A 625 -9.80 -22.83 14.57
C VAL A 625 -8.49 -23.61 14.66
N ASP A 626 -8.45 -24.62 15.52
CA ASP A 626 -7.26 -25.45 15.74
C ASP A 626 -7.05 -26.51 14.63
N SER A 627 -8.09 -26.89 13.88
CA SER A 627 -8.01 -27.92 12.84
C SER A 627 -9.16 -27.85 11.84
N TRP A 628 -8.97 -28.48 10.67
CA TRP A 628 -10.05 -28.70 9.69
C TRP A 628 -11.29 -29.38 10.31
N GLN A 629 -11.11 -30.32 11.23
CA GLN A 629 -12.23 -31.00 11.90
C GLN A 629 -13.08 -30.01 12.72
N ALA A 630 -12.46 -29.04 13.38
CA ALA A 630 -13.18 -28.00 14.09
C ALA A 630 -13.97 -27.09 13.12
N THR A 631 -13.44 -26.80 11.93
CA THR A 631 -14.18 -26.09 10.87
C THR A 631 -15.44 -26.86 10.49
N ILE A 632 -15.36 -28.18 10.33
CA ILE A 632 -16.52 -29.04 10.03
C ILE A 632 -17.55 -29.02 11.17
N GLU A 633 -17.12 -29.08 12.43
CA GLU A 633 -18.03 -29.00 13.58
C GLU A 633 -18.80 -27.67 13.62
N MET A 634 -18.11 -26.55 13.37
CA MET A 634 -18.75 -25.23 13.28
C MET A 634 -19.68 -25.11 12.06
N LEU A 635 -19.33 -25.76 10.95
CA LEU A 635 -20.15 -25.83 9.76
C LEU A 635 -21.47 -26.58 10.05
N GLU A 636 -21.39 -27.73 10.72
CA GLU A 636 -22.55 -28.53 11.14
C GLU A 636 -23.44 -27.76 12.14
N ALA A 637 -22.82 -26.96 13.02
CA ALA A 637 -23.52 -26.07 13.96
C ALA A 637 -24.15 -24.83 13.30
N ARG A 638 -23.91 -24.60 11.99
CA ARG A 638 -24.33 -23.40 11.24
C ARG A 638 -23.79 -22.09 11.82
N GLU A 639 -22.59 -22.14 12.38
CA GLU A 639 -21.88 -20.97 12.91
C GLU A 639 -21.06 -20.24 11.83
N LEU A 640 -20.97 -20.82 10.63
CA LEU A 640 -20.24 -20.28 9.47
C LEU A 640 -21.20 -19.96 8.33
N ASP A 641 -20.99 -18.81 7.68
CA ASP A 641 -21.81 -18.35 6.55
C ASP A 641 -21.30 -18.95 5.22
N MET A 642 -19.99 -19.19 5.15
CA MET A 642 -19.28 -19.76 4.00
C MET A 642 -18.11 -20.63 4.46
N VAL A 643 -17.63 -21.57 3.63
CA VAL A 643 -16.40 -22.34 3.89
C VAL A 643 -15.55 -22.49 2.62
N SER A 644 -14.23 -22.35 2.76
CA SER A 644 -13.24 -22.69 1.74
C SER A 644 -13.04 -24.22 1.72
N ALA A 645 -13.26 -24.85 0.57
CA ALA A 645 -13.00 -26.28 0.40
C ALA A 645 -12.82 -26.65 -1.07
N ALA A 646 -12.12 -27.74 -1.35
CA ALA A 646 -12.09 -28.33 -2.69
C ALA A 646 -13.47 -28.88 -3.09
N VAL A 647 -13.88 -28.70 -4.35
CA VAL A 647 -15.12 -29.32 -4.87
C VAL A 647 -15.07 -30.85 -4.81
N GLU A 648 -13.87 -31.42 -4.85
CA GLU A 648 -13.63 -32.86 -4.70
C GLU A 648 -13.82 -33.35 -3.25
N ASN A 649 -13.92 -32.44 -2.27
CA ASN A 649 -14.11 -32.80 -0.87
C ASN A 649 -15.54 -33.30 -0.61
N LYS A 650 -15.65 -34.58 -0.23
CA LYS A 650 -16.93 -35.26 0.06
C LYS A 650 -17.35 -35.18 1.53
N SER A 651 -16.59 -34.51 2.39
CA SER A 651 -16.92 -34.38 3.83
C SER A 651 -18.02 -33.35 4.10
N LEU A 652 -18.36 -32.50 3.15
CA LEU A 652 -19.40 -31.47 3.31
C LEU A 652 -20.80 -32.07 3.16
N ASN A 653 -21.74 -31.63 4.01
CA ASN A 653 -23.14 -32.02 3.92
C ASN A 653 -23.81 -31.47 2.65
N PHE A 654 -24.86 -32.13 2.18
CA PHE A 654 -25.70 -31.74 1.04
C PHE A 654 -26.40 -30.38 1.20
N ASP A 655 -26.31 -29.71 2.34
CA ASP A 655 -26.91 -28.38 2.58
C ASP A 655 -26.08 -27.22 1.99
N TYR A 656 -24.87 -27.49 1.52
CA TYR A 656 -23.98 -26.48 0.92
C TYR A 656 -23.90 -26.60 -0.60
N VAL A 657 -23.61 -25.48 -1.28
CA VAL A 657 -23.43 -25.40 -2.73
C VAL A 657 -22.06 -24.79 -3.04
N PRO A 658 -21.23 -25.43 -3.88
CA PRO A 658 -19.97 -24.85 -4.33
C PRO A 658 -20.18 -23.69 -5.31
N SER A 659 -19.32 -22.69 -5.21
CA SER A 659 -19.12 -21.65 -6.22
C SER A 659 -18.35 -22.18 -7.43
N GLU A 660 -18.06 -21.30 -8.38
CA GLU A 660 -17.05 -21.55 -9.40
C GLU A 660 -15.67 -21.78 -8.77
N SER A 661 -14.86 -22.66 -9.38
CA SER A 661 -13.48 -22.93 -8.92
C SER A 661 -12.60 -21.70 -9.03
N LEU A 662 -11.81 -21.47 -7.98
CA LEU A 662 -10.85 -20.37 -7.92
C LEU A 662 -9.67 -20.63 -8.84
N PHE A 663 -9.15 -21.85 -8.77
CA PHE A 663 -8.10 -22.42 -9.62
C PHE A 663 -8.17 -23.95 -9.53
N THR A 664 -7.35 -24.62 -10.33
CA THR A 664 -7.19 -26.07 -10.31
C THR A 664 -5.71 -26.41 -10.22
N ASP A 665 -5.35 -27.26 -9.27
CA ASP A 665 -4.00 -27.81 -9.11
C ASP A 665 -4.03 -29.33 -9.31
N GLN A 666 -2.96 -29.89 -9.87
CA GLN A 666 -2.81 -31.32 -10.08
C GLN A 666 -2.13 -31.96 -8.89
N LEU A 667 -2.53 -33.20 -8.55
CA LEU A 667 -1.74 -34.02 -7.64
C LEU A 667 -0.47 -34.50 -8.33
N ALA A 668 0.60 -34.61 -7.55
CA ALA A 668 1.89 -35.07 -7.97
C ALA A 668 2.54 -35.91 -6.88
N VAL A 669 3.48 -36.74 -7.29
CA VAL A 669 4.26 -37.58 -6.40
C VAL A 669 5.66 -37.00 -6.29
N VAL A 670 6.13 -36.83 -5.06
CA VAL A 670 7.50 -36.40 -4.74
C VAL A 670 8.32 -37.60 -4.33
N GLY A 671 9.56 -37.64 -4.79
CA GLY A 671 10.55 -38.64 -4.42
C GLY A 671 11.97 -38.09 -4.50
N HIS A 672 12.95 -38.92 -4.15
CA HIS A 672 14.37 -38.61 -4.23
C HIS A 672 14.88 -38.60 -5.67
N ILE A 673 15.72 -37.61 -6.01
CA ILE A 673 16.27 -37.43 -7.35
C ILE A 673 17.07 -38.64 -7.87
N GLU A 674 17.72 -39.38 -6.97
CA GLU A 674 18.57 -40.53 -7.30
C GLU A 674 17.77 -41.83 -7.50
N GLN A 675 16.50 -41.88 -7.08
CA GLN A 675 15.68 -43.09 -7.18
C GLN A 675 14.88 -43.13 -8.50
N ASN A 676 14.57 -44.35 -8.95
CA ASN A 676 13.78 -44.59 -10.16
C ASN A 676 12.40 -45.17 -9.78
N TYR A 677 11.38 -44.31 -9.81
CA TYR A 677 10.04 -44.61 -9.30
C TYR A 677 9.08 -45.22 -10.34
N GLY A 678 9.47 -45.37 -11.61
CA GLY A 678 8.54 -45.79 -12.67
C GLY A 678 7.57 -44.67 -13.09
N ARG A 679 6.39 -45.04 -13.62
CA ARG A 679 5.30 -44.11 -13.98
C ARG A 679 4.00 -44.57 -13.34
N GLY A 680 3.29 -43.62 -12.74
CA GLY A 680 2.01 -43.79 -12.07
C GLY A 680 2.14 -44.38 -10.67
N LEU A 681 1.07 -44.29 -9.89
CA LEU A 681 1.01 -44.88 -8.54
C LEU A 681 1.16 -46.41 -8.54
N ASN A 682 0.83 -47.08 -9.64
CA ASN A 682 0.99 -48.52 -9.78
C ASN A 682 2.44 -49.01 -9.64
N SER A 683 3.45 -48.15 -9.90
CA SER A 683 4.85 -48.53 -9.71
C SER A 683 5.33 -48.35 -8.27
N MET A 684 4.46 -47.89 -7.36
CA MET A 684 4.74 -47.71 -5.93
C MET A 684 4.14 -48.82 -5.04
N SER A 685 3.68 -49.94 -5.61
CA SER A 685 3.18 -51.07 -4.83
C SER A 685 4.22 -51.55 -3.80
N ASN A 686 3.79 -51.74 -2.56
CA ASN A 686 4.60 -52.09 -1.38
C ASN A 686 5.64 -51.04 -0.96
N MET A 687 5.58 -49.82 -1.52
CA MET A 687 6.37 -48.69 -1.04
C MET A 687 5.60 -47.93 0.06
N ARG A 688 6.34 -47.31 0.98
CA ARG A 688 5.79 -46.46 2.03
C ARG A 688 5.54 -45.06 1.47
N VAL A 689 4.29 -44.76 1.14
CA VAL A 689 3.92 -43.48 0.51
C VAL A 689 3.08 -42.66 1.48
N GLY A 690 3.54 -41.45 1.77
CA GLY A 690 2.83 -40.53 2.64
C GLY A 690 1.76 -39.73 1.90
N LEU A 691 0.66 -39.43 2.60
CA LEU A 691 -0.35 -38.45 2.19
C LEU A 691 -0.91 -37.74 3.43
N GLN A 692 -1.53 -36.58 3.23
CA GLN A 692 -2.14 -35.84 4.34
C GLN A 692 -3.47 -36.49 4.77
N TYR A 693 -3.62 -36.69 6.08
CA TYR A 693 -4.85 -37.16 6.72
C TYR A 693 -5.97 -36.15 6.48
N GLY A 694 -7.14 -36.62 6.03
CA GLY A 694 -8.32 -35.78 5.81
C GLY A 694 -8.29 -34.92 4.54
N ALA A 695 -7.25 -35.01 3.71
CA ALA A 695 -7.23 -34.28 2.43
C ALA A 695 -8.26 -34.83 1.43
N SER A 696 -8.77 -33.96 0.55
CA SER A 696 -9.95 -34.21 -0.30
C SER A 696 -9.86 -35.47 -1.16
N ASN A 697 -8.66 -35.81 -1.64
CA ASN A 697 -8.43 -36.97 -2.51
C ASN A 697 -7.94 -38.22 -1.76
N SER A 698 -7.53 -38.13 -0.49
CA SER A 698 -6.88 -39.23 0.24
C SER A 698 -7.73 -40.50 0.31
N PRO A 699 -9.03 -40.45 0.67
CA PRO A 699 -9.86 -41.66 0.72
C PRO A 699 -9.97 -42.38 -0.63
N SER A 700 -10.11 -41.60 -1.72
CA SER A 700 -10.27 -42.16 -3.07
C SER A 700 -8.96 -42.76 -3.61
N LEU A 701 -7.81 -42.20 -3.23
CA LEU A 701 -6.49 -42.74 -3.59
C LEU A 701 -6.20 -44.05 -2.86
N MET A 702 -6.48 -44.10 -1.56
CA MET A 702 -6.26 -45.32 -0.76
C MET A 702 -7.16 -46.47 -1.22
N GLU A 703 -8.42 -46.18 -1.58
CA GLU A 703 -9.34 -47.17 -2.14
C GLU A 703 -8.89 -47.67 -3.52
N ALA A 704 -8.37 -46.77 -4.38
CA ALA A 704 -7.93 -47.13 -5.73
C ALA A 704 -6.60 -47.91 -5.78
N TYR A 705 -5.71 -47.73 -4.79
CA TYR A 705 -4.39 -48.34 -4.75
C TYR A 705 -4.11 -49.01 -3.39
N PRO A 706 -4.78 -50.15 -3.08
CA PRO A 706 -4.66 -50.82 -1.79
C PRO A 706 -3.32 -51.53 -1.56
N GLU A 707 -2.53 -51.71 -2.63
CA GLU A 707 -1.21 -52.37 -2.60
C GLU A 707 -0.08 -51.43 -2.15
N ILE A 708 -0.35 -50.14 -1.93
CA ILE A 708 0.62 -49.15 -1.43
C ILE A 708 0.53 -49.12 0.11
N ASP A 709 1.68 -49.07 0.79
CA ASP A 709 1.72 -48.90 2.25
C ASP A 709 1.53 -47.43 2.61
N TRP A 710 0.27 -47.01 2.69
CA TRP A 710 -0.11 -45.61 2.93
C TRP A 710 0.21 -45.17 4.35
N VAL A 711 0.90 -44.04 4.48
CA VAL A 711 1.18 -43.37 5.75
C VAL A 711 0.39 -42.06 5.80
N GLU A 712 -0.69 -42.03 6.59
CA GLU A 712 -1.46 -40.81 6.81
C GLU A 712 -0.75 -39.88 7.79
N LEU A 713 -0.56 -38.62 7.39
CA LEU A 713 0.23 -37.63 8.13
C LEU A 713 -0.58 -36.38 8.44
N LYS A 714 -0.23 -35.71 9.54
CA LYS A 714 -0.94 -34.52 10.03
C LYS A 714 -0.75 -33.26 9.15
N SER A 715 0.29 -33.23 8.32
CA SER A 715 0.64 -32.07 7.48
C SER A 715 1.65 -32.47 6.40
N SER A 716 1.60 -31.80 5.26
CA SER A 716 2.52 -32.05 4.13
C SER A 716 3.97 -31.73 4.42
N GLU A 717 4.23 -30.78 5.31
CA GLU A 717 5.60 -30.44 5.74
C GLU A 717 6.27 -31.61 6.46
N VAL A 718 5.55 -32.25 7.39
CA VAL A 718 6.02 -33.48 8.06
C VAL A 718 6.24 -34.61 7.06
N GLY A 719 5.37 -34.77 6.06
CA GLY A 719 5.55 -35.79 5.02
C GLY A 719 6.79 -35.59 4.17
N LEU A 720 7.04 -34.37 3.73
CA LEU A 720 8.23 -34.04 2.95
C LEU A 720 9.53 -34.13 3.78
N ASP A 721 9.49 -33.80 5.08
CA ASP A 721 10.64 -33.99 5.98
C ASP A 721 10.94 -35.49 6.19
N LEU A 722 9.92 -36.32 6.44
CA LEU A 722 10.09 -37.78 6.55
C LEU A 722 10.61 -38.40 5.24
N LEU A 723 10.11 -37.94 4.09
CA LEU A 723 10.64 -38.32 2.79
C LEU A 723 12.11 -37.92 2.65
N ASN A 724 12.46 -36.67 2.97
CA ASN A 724 13.85 -36.18 2.93
C ASN A 724 14.81 -37.00 3.81
N ARG A 725 14.33 -37.50 4.96
CA ARG A 725 15.09 -38.38 5.87
C ARG A 725 15.17 -39.84 5.41
N GLY A 726 14.46 -40.21 4.33
CA GLY A 726 14.39 -41.57 3.82
C GLY A 726 13.48 -42.50 4.63
N GLU A 727 12.57 -41.95 5.44
CA GLU A 727 11.59 -42.72 6.21
C GLU A 727 10.32 -43.05 5.40
N LEU A 728 10.11 -42.34 4.29
CA LEU A 728 9.10 -42.60 3.26
C LEU A 728 9.80 -42.79 1.91
N ASP A 729 9.19 -43.57 1.03
CA ASP A 729 9.66 -43.77 -0.34
C ASP A 729 9.11 -42.71 -1.29
N GLY A 730 7.90 -42.20 -1.01
CA GLY A 730 7.27 -41.10 -1.75
C GLY A 730 6.27 -40.32 -0.91
N TYR A 731 5.91 -39.13 -1.38
CA TYR A 731 4.88 -38.30 -0.78
C TYR A 731 3.95 -37.73 -1.86
N ILE A 732 2.64 -37.72 -1.62
CA ILE A 732 1.65 -37.21 -2.59
C ILE A 732 1.05 -35.93 -2.07
N ASP A 733 1.07 -34.90 -2.92
CA ASP A 733 0.32 -33.67 -2.70
C ASP A 733 0.09 -32.91 -4.01
N THR A 734 -0.53 -31.75 -3.93
CA THR A 734 -0.70 -30.87 -5.09
C THR A 734 0.62 -30.19 -5.48
N THR A 735 0.77 -29.82 -6.75
CA THR A 735 2.04 -29.23 -7.22
C THR A 735 2.38 -27.91 -6.54
N TYR A 736 1.38 -27.11 -6.16
CA TYR A 736 1.59 -25.86 -5.45
C TYR A 736 2.08 -26.09 -4.01
N VAL A 737 1.48 -27.03 -3.26
CA VAL A 737 1.94 -27.40 -1.91
C VAL A 737 3.37 -27.92 -1.94
N ILE A 738 3.67 -28.82 -2.88
CA ILE A 738 5.02 -29.37 -3.07
C ILE A 738 6.02 -28.24 -3.32
N ASN A 739 5.79 -27.40 -4.33
CA ASN A 739 6.73 -26.33 -4.68
C ASN A 739 6.94 -25.33 -3.54
N TYR A 740 5.86 -24.97 -2.82
CA TYR A 740 5.94 -24.07 -1.67
C TYR A 740 6.87 -24.63 -0.58
N ILE A 741 6.62 -25.86 -0.12
CA ILE A 741 7.39 -26.48 0.98
C ILE A 741 8.84 -26.75 0.56
N LEU A 742 9.07 -27.22 -0.68
CA LEU A 742 10.42 -27.44 -1.20
C LEU A 742 11.24 -26.14 -1.23
N ASN A 743 10.61 -25.00 -1.56
CA ASN A 743 11.27 -23.70 -1.59
C ASN A 743 11.53 -23.16 -0.18
N GLU A 744 10.52 -23.17 0.70
CA GLU A 744 10.61 -22.65 2.06
C GLU A 744 11.69 -23.37 2.88
N ASN A 745 11.73 -24.70 2.79
CA ASN A 745 12.69 -25.54 3.52
C ASN A 745 13.99 -25.81 2.75
N SER A 746 14.16 -25.24 1.55
CA SER A 746 15.36 -25.40 0.71
C SER A 746 15.75 -26.86 0.42
N TYR A 747 14.78 -27.76 0.28
CA TYR A 747 15.00 -29.17 -0.05
C TYR A 747 15.59 -29.32 -1.45
N ARG A 748 16.80 -29.88 -1.56
CA ARG A 748 17.52 -29.99 -2.85
C ARG A 748 17.38 -31.34 -3.54
N ASP A 749 17.23 -32.40 -2.76
CA ASP A 749 17.30 -33.78 -3.25
C ASP A 749 15.93 -34.38 -3.57
N LEU A 750 14.85 -33.63 -3.33
CA LEU A 750 13.48 -34.00 -3.65
C LEU A 750 13.02 -33.38 -4.98
N ILE A 751 12.37 -34.18 -5.81
CA ILE A 751 11.79 -33.76 -7.09
C ILE A 751 10.38 -34.32 -7.27
N ILE A 752 9.58 -33.67 -8.12
CA ILE A 752 8.33 -34.26 -8.62
C ILE A 752 8.71 -35.38 -9.60
N VAL A 753 8.34 -36.61 -9.24
CA VAL A 753 8.67 -37.82 -10.02
C VAL A 753 7.56 -38.19 -10.99
N ASP A 754 6.31 -37.83 -10.68
CA ASP A 754 5.17 -37.98 -11.57
C ASP A 754 4.02 -37.01 -11.25
N ARG A 755 3.12 -36.78 -12.22
CA ARG A 755 1.89 -36.01 -12.05
C ARG A 755 0.69 -36.93 -12.27
N LEU A 756 -0.29 -36.85 -11.38
CA LEU A 756 -1.49 -37.66 -11.39
C LEU A 756 -2.60 -36.95 -12.18
N SER A 757 -3.56 -37.72 -12.69
CA SER A 757 -4.76 -37.17 -13.35
C SER A 757 -5.74 -36.51 -12.38
N ASN A 758 -5.60 -36.80 -11.09
CA ASN A 758 -6.42 -36.23 -10.03
C ASN A 758 -6.07 -34.76 -9.80
N THR A 759 -7.08 -33.95 -9.58
CA THR A 759 -6.96 -32.53 -9.32
C THR A 759 -7.57 -32.15 -7.97
N VAL A 760 -7.17 -30.98 -7.49
CA VAL A 760 -7.82 -30.27 -6.38
C VAL A 760 -8.25 -28.92 -6.92
N SER A 761 -9.55 -28.62 -6.80
CA SER A 761 -10.13 -27.38 -7.32
C SER A 761 -10.82 -26.63 -6.18
N PRO A 762 -10.11 -25.74 -5.46
CA PRO A 762 -10.68 -24.95 -4.38
C PRO A 762 -11.87 -24.09 -4.84
N THR A 763 -12.94 -24.10 -4.06
CA THR A 763 -14.17 -23.33 -4.23
C THR A 763 -14.60 -22.73 -2.88
N PHE A 764 -15.55 -21.80 -2.91
CA PHE A 764 -16.29 -21.40 -1.73
C PHE A 764 -17.63 -22.11 -1.68
N HIS A 765 -18.04 -22.57 -0.51
CA HIS A 765 -19.32 -23.24 -0.31
C HIS A 765 -20.23 -22.39 0.57
N THR A 766 -21.44 -22.12 0.08
CA THR A 766 -22.47 -21.34 0.80
C THR A 766 -23.69 -22.19 1.10
N LEU A 767 -24.46 -21.84 2.12
CA LEU A 767 -25.71 -22.54 2.46
C LEU A 767 -26.74 -22.46 1.32
N LYS A 768 -27.44 -23.57 1.04
CA LYS A 768 -28.57 -23.62 0.09
C LYS A 768 -29.71 -22.67 0.47
N SER A 769 -29.88 -22.41 1.76
CA SER A 769 -30.86 -21.45 2.28
C SER A 769 -30.47 -19.99 2.04
N GLU A 770 -29.22 -19.71 1.68
CA GLU A 770 -28.67 -18.37 1.43
C GLU A 770 -28.29 -18.16 -0.05
N PRO A 771 -29.26 -18.24 -0.99
CA PRO A 771 -28.97 -18.13 -2.43
C PRO A 771 -28.46 -16.73 -2.83
N VAL A 772 -28.78 -15.69 -2.05
CA VAL A 772 -28.30 -14.32 -2.30
C VAL A 772 -26.79 -14.25 -2.06
N LEU A 773 -26.30 -14.80 -0.95
CA LEU A 773 -24.85 -14.91 -0.67
C LEU A 773 -24.14 -15.70 -1.78
N GLY A 774 -24.68 -16.86 -2.17
CA GLY A 774 -24.11 -17.65 -3.27
C GLY A 774 -24.00 -16.89 -4.59
N SER A 775 -25.00 -16.06 -4.92
CA SER A 775 -24.97 -15.18 -6.10
C SER A 775 -23.90 -14.08 -5.98
N VAL A 776 -23.81 -13.42 -4.81
CA VAL A 776 -22.80 -12.39 -4.53
C VAL A 776 -21.39 -12.96 -4.66
N VAL A 777 -21.11 -14.10 -4.01
CA VAL A 777 -19.82 -14.80 -4.08
C VAL A 777 -19.47 -15.16 -5.53
N SER A 778 -20.43 -15.71 -6.28
CA SER A 778 -20.21 -16.08 -7.69
C SER A 778 -19.89 -14.87 -8.58
N LYS A 779 -20.57 -13.73 -8.37
CA LYS A 779 -20.28 -12.49 -9.09
C LYS A 779 -18.90 -11.93 -8.73
N ALA A 780 -18.51 -12.01 -7.46
CA ALA A 780 -17.20 -11.58 -6.98
C ALA A 780 -16.07 -12.39 -7.64
N ILE A 781 -16.15 -13.73 -7.62
CA ILE A 781 -15.14 -14.62 -8.23
C ILE A 781 -14.99 -14.36 -9.73
N ARG A 782 -16.08 -14.06 -10.43
CA ARG A 782 -16.08 -13.75 -11.87
C ARG A 782 -15.47 -12.39 -12.20
N ALA A 783 -15.53 -11.42 -11.27
CA ALA A 783 -14.91 -10.12 -11.44
C ALA A 783 -13.37 -10.16 -11.28
N ILE A 784 -12.83 -11.16 -10.58
CA ILE A 784 -11.36 -11.34 -10.48
C ILE A 784 -10.82 -11.83 -11.83
N SER A 785 -10.05 -10.97 -12.51
CA SER A 785 -9.44 -11.31 -13.80
C SER A 785 -8.50 -12.51 -13.72
N SER A 786 -8.39 -13.30 -14.80
CA SER A 786 -7.47 -14.46 -14.85
C SER A 786 -6.01 -14.07 -14.62
N SER A 787 -5.59 -12.88 -15.08
CA SER A 787 -4.24 -12.34 -14.82
C SER A 787 -4.00 -12.14 -13.33
N LYS A 788 -4.99 -11.57 -12.62
CA LYS A 788 -4.93 -11.34 -11.18
C LYS A 788 -4.93 -12.67 -10.39
N LYS A 789 -5.77 -13.65 -10.78
CA LYS A 789 -5.74 -15.01 -10.20
C LYS A 789 -4.36 -15.65 -10.34
N GLN A 790 -3.76 -15.57 -11.53
CA GLN A 790 -2.41 -16.10 -11.75
C GLN A 790 -1.34 -15.37 -10.95
N GLN A 791 -1.45 -14.04 -10.82
CA GLN A 791 -0.54 -13.24 -10.01
C GLN A 791 -0.59 -13.69 -8.54
N ILE A 792 -1.78 -13.87 -7.97
CA ILE A 792 -1.96 -14.37 -6.60
C ILE A 792 -1.25 -15.73 -6.45
N ILE A 793 -1.53 -16.69 -7.33
CA ILE A 793 -0.92 -18.04 -7.27
C ILE A 793 0.62 -17.95 -7.30
N ASN A 794 1.18 -17.13 -8.19
CA ASN A 794 2.64 -17.02 -8.34
C ASN A 794 3.35 -16.44 -7.11
N ASN A 795 2.67 -15.59 -6.33
CA ASN A 795 3.23 -15.03 -5.08
C ASN A 795 3.48 -16.11 -4.04
N TRP A 796 2.71 -17.20 -4.07
CA TRP A 796 2.79 -18.28 -3.09
C TRP A 796 3.56 -19.50 -3.64
N ALA A 797 3.28 -19.93 -4.87
CA ALA A 797 3.80 -21.19 -5.40
C ALA A 797 4.59 -20.97 -6.71
N THR A 798 5.79 -20.39 -6.61
CA THR A 798 6.69 -20.26 -7.77
C THR A 798 7.26 -21.62 -8.17
N ASN A 799 7.07 -22.00 -9.45
CA ASN A 799 7.53 -23.28 -9.98
C ASN A 799 9.07 -23.43 -9.94
N ARG A 800 9.55 -24.55 -9.40
CA ARG A 800 10.95 -24.97 -9.53
C ARG A 800 11.12 -25.73 -10.86
N VAL A 801 11.91 -25.19 -11.79
CA VAL A 801 12.23 -25.89 -13.07
C VAL A 801 13.31 -26.95 -12.80
N ILE A 802 12.99 -27.99 -12.02
CA ILE A 802 13.83 -29.19 -11.88
C ILE A 802 12.91 -30.39 -12.04
N GLU A 803 12.49 -30.64 -13.28
CA GLU A 803 11.75 -31.84 -13.68
C GLU A 803 12.71 -32.84 -14.35
N LYS A 804 12.48 -34.14 -14.14
CA LYS A 804 13.24 -35.20 -14.82
C LYS A 804 12.83 -35.25 -16.29
N LEU A 805 13.62 -34.64 -17.17
CA LEU A 805 13.31 -34.55 -18.60
C LEU A 805 13.25 -35.94 -19.25
N ASP A 806 12.12 -36.24 -19.93
CA ASP A 806 12.00 -37.41 -20.80
C ASP A 806 12.78 -37.17 -22.11
N TYR A 807 14.01 -37.69 -22.18
CA TYR A 807 14.88 -37.54 -23.35
C TYR A 807 14.41 -38.31 -24.59
N THR A 808 13.30 -39.04 -24.54
CA THR A 808 12.81 -39.84 -25.69
C THR A 808 12.58 -38.98 -26.94
N ILE A 809 11.95 -37.82 -26.79
CA ILE A 809 11.69 -36.89 -27.91
C ILE A 809 13.00 -36.28 -28.41
N LEU A 810 13.94 -35.94 -27.49
CA LEU A 810 15.25 -35.41 -27.86
C LEU A 810 16.04 -36.42 -28.71
N PHE A 811 16.08 -37.70 -28.30
CA PHE A 811 16.74 -38.75 -29.07
C PHE A 811 16.05 -39.00 -30.41
N LEU A 812 14.73 -38.90 -30.48
CA LEU A 812 13.97 -39.02 -31.73
C LEU A 812 14.28 -37.87 -32.70
N VAL A 813 14.31 -36.63 -32.21
CA VAL A 813 14.66 -35.44 -33.01
C VAL A 813 16.11 -35.50 -33.45
N VAL A 814 17.05 -35.81 -32.54
CA VAL A 814 18.47 -35.96 -32.86
C VAL A 814 18.68 -37.10 -33.87
N GLY A 815 18.02 -38.24 -33.68
CA GLY A 815 18.06 -39.37 -34.61
C GLY A 815 17.51 -39.03 -35.99
N PHE A 816 16.38 -38.32 -36.05
CA PHE A 816 15.78 -37.85 -37.29
C PHE A 816 16.66 -36.81 -37.99
N SER A 817 17.22 -35.84 -37.26
CA SER A 817 18.18 -34.87 -37.78
C SER A 817 19.44 -35.54 -38.32
N ALA A 818 19.97 -36.55 -37.63
CA ALA A 818 21.13 -37.32 -38.10
C ALA A 818 20.81 -38.11 -39.39
N LEU A 819 19.62 -38.69 -39.49
CA LEU A 819 19.15 -39.37 -40.70
C LEU A 819 19.05 -38.40 -41.89
N VAL A 820 18.46 -37.22 -41.67
CA VAL A 820 18.36 -36.18 -42.71
C VAL A 820 19.74 -35.72 -43.17
N LEU A 821 20.67 -35.50 -42.24
CA LEU A 821 22.06 -35.13 -42.58
C LEU A 821 22.78 -36.24 -43.34
N ALA A 822 22.57 -37.52 -43.00
CA ALA A 822 23.13 -38.64 -43.73
C ALA A 822 22.58 -38.73 -45.17
N ILE A 823 21.28 -38.52 -45.36
CA ILE A 823 20.64 -38.49 -46.68
C ILE A 823 21.20 -37.33 -47.51
N LEU A 824 21.30 -36.13 -46.92
CA LEU A 824 21.88 -34.96 -47.58
C LEU A 824 23.35 -35.18 -47.96
N PHE A 825 24.14 -35.80 -47.09
CA PHE A 825 25.55 -36.13 -47.37
C PHE A 825 25.69 -37.13 -48.51
N ILE A 826 24.86 -38.19 -48.52
CA ILE A 826 24.86 -39.20 -49.60
C ILE A 826 24.43 -38.57 -50.92
N SER A 827 23.38 -37.74 -50.91
CA SER A 827 22.90 -37.03 -52.10
C SER A 827 23.94 -36.05 -52.64
N ASN A 828 24.63 -35.31 -51.76
CA ASN A 828 25.71 -34.39 -52.14
C ASN A 828 26.93 -35.14 -52.71
N ARG A 829 27.29 -36.31 -52.16
CA ARG A 829 28.32 -37.16 -52.77
C ARG A 829 27.90 -37.65 -54.16
N ARG A 830 26.66 -38.13 -54.33
CA ARG A 830 26.14 -38.55 -55.63
C ARG A 830 26.14 -37.41 -56.66
N LEU A 831 25.70 -36.21 -56.27
CA LEU A 831 25.69 -35.01 -57.11
C LEU A 831 27.10 -34.64 -57.57
N LYS A 832 28.10 -34.66 -56.68
CA LYS A 832 29.50 -34.39 -57.05
C LYS A 832 30.06 -35.41 -58.05
N THR A 833 29.74 -36.70 -57.86
CA THR A 833 30.19 -37.75 -58.79
C THR A 833 29.55 -37.59 -60.17
N GLN A 834 28.26 -37.22 -60.22
CA GLN A 834 27.56 -36.95 -61.47
C GLN A 834 28.12 -35.73 -62.21
N MET A 835 28.39 -34.63 -61.49
CA MET A 835 28.96 -33.40 -62.07
C MET A 835 30.37 -33.61 -62.65
N LEU A 836 31.21 -34.43 -62.00
CA LEU A 836 32.54 -34.76 -62.51
C LEU A 836 32.49 -35.61 -63.78
N ALA A 837 31.56 -36.58 -63.84
CA ALA A 837 31.37 -37.42 -65.03
C ALA A 837 30.86 -36.62 -66.23
N THR A 838 29.93 -35.69 -66.04
CA THR A 838 29.41 -34.83 -67.12
C THR A 838 30.47 -33.85 -67.64
N ASN A 839 31.27 -33.24 -66.75
CA ASN A 839 32.33 -32.30 -67.16
C ASN A 839 33.45 -32.99 -67.95
N LEU A 840 33.82 -34.22 -67.58
CA LEU A 840 34.78 -35.03 -68.33
C LEU A 840 34.25 -35.39 -69.72
N ALA A 841 32.99 -35.80 -69.82
CA ALA A 841 32.35 -36.10 -71.11
C ALA A 841 32.27 -34.87 -72.03
N GLU A 842 32.00 -33.68 -71.48
CA GLU A 842 32.01 -32.44 -72.26
C GLU A 842 33.41 -32.06 -72.76
N LEU A 843 34.45 -32.27 -71.95
CA LEU A 843 35.84 -32.01 -72.34
C LEU A 843 36.30 -32.97 -73.45
N GLU A 844 35.99 -34.25 -73.34
CA GLU A 844 36.28 -35.25 -74.39
C GLU A 844 35.53 -34.97 -75.69
N ALA A 845 34.26 -34.55 -75.61
CA ALA A 845 33.47 -34.16 -76.77
C ALA A 845 34.03 -32.92 -77.46
N ARG A 846 34.52 -31.93 -76.69
CA ARG A 846 35.19 -30.74 -77.25
C ARG A 846 36.52 -31.08 -77.91
N GLN A 847 37.33 -31.94 -77.28
CA GLN A 847 38.60 -32.40 -77.88
C GLN A 847 38.38 -33.19 -79.16
N SER A 848 37.44 -34.14 -79.17
CA SER A 848 37.10 -34.93 -80.37
C SER A 848 36.58 -34.04 -81.49
N ARG A 849 35.74 -33.04 -81.16
CA ARG A 849 35.23 -32.07 -82.13
C ARG A 849 36.36 -31.24 -82.75
N ASN A 850 37.29 -30.74 -81.94
CA ASN A 850 38.42 -29.95 -82.44
C ASN A 850 39.37 -30.79 -83.31
N GLN A 851 39.68 -32.03 -82.91
CA GLN A 851 40.46 -32.95 -83.74
C GLN A 851 39.79 -33.21 -85.09
N LEU A 852 38.46 -33.35 -85.12
CA LEU A 852 37.71 -33.56 -86.35
C LEU A 852 37.81 -32.35 -87.29
N PHE A 853 37.70 -31.13 -86.76
CA PHE A 853 37.91 -29.90 -87.54
C PHE A 853 39.37 -29.71 -88.00
N ASP A 854 40.36 -30.08 -87.20
CA ASP A 854 41.78 -30.04 -87.60
C ASP A 854 42.11 -31.03 -88.73
N ILE A 855 41.57 -32.25 -88.66
CA ILE A 855 41.67 -33.25 -89.73
C ILE A 855 41.00 -32.74 -91.01
N LEU A 856 39.80 -32.15 -90.89
CA LEU A 856 39.11 -31.58 -92.04
C LEU A 856 39.91 -30.44 -92.67
N ASN A 857 40.53 -29.55 -91.88
CA ASN A 857 41.35 -28.43 -92.37
C ASN A 857 42.68 -28.87 -93.02
N THR A 858 43.22 -30.03 -92.65
CA THR A 858 44.46 -30.58 -93.23
C THR A 858 44.21 -31.56 -94.39
N SER A 859 42.95 -31.88 -94.67
CA SER A 859 42.55 -32.74 -95.79
C SER A 859 42.89 -32.12 -97.15
N SER A 860 43.36 -32.94 -98.08
CA SER A 860 43.60 -32.57 -99.49
C SER A 860 42.32 -32.47 -100.32
N ILE A 861 41.17 -32.82 -99.74
CA ILE A 861 39.84 -32.80 -100.36
C ILE A 861 39.06 -31.62 -99.80
N ALA A 862 38.40 -30.85 -100.68
CA ALA A 862 37.45 -29.83 -100.26
C ALA A 862 36.25 -30.45 -99.53
N ALA A 863 36.00 -30.02 -98.30
CA ALA A 863 34.92 -30.49 -97.46
C ALA A 863 34.07 -29.32 -96.99
N VAL A 864 32.75 -29.49 -97.08
CA VAL A 864 31.76 -28.53 -96.59
C VAL A 864 30.70 -29.25 -95.75
N ILE A 865 30.26 -28.64 -94.67
CA ILE A 865 29.13 -29.12 -93.88
C ILE A 865 27.93 -28.26 -94.22
N VAL A 866 26.87 -28.89 -94.69
CA VAL A 866 25.63 -28.22 -95.11
C VAL A 866 24.55 -28.50 -94.09
N GLN A 867 23.94 -27.45 -93.56
CA GLN A 867 22.80 -27.57 -92.67
C GLN A 867 21.69 -26.63 -93.15
N LYS A 868 20.48 -27.17 -93.37
CA LYS A 868 19.32 -26.43 -93.88
C LYS A 868 19.63 -25.66 -95.19
N GLY A 869 20.32 -26.31 -96.13
CA GLY A 869 20.64 -25.76 -97.47
C GLY A 869 21.77 -24.72 -97.52
N ARG A 870 22.41 -24.44 -96.38
CA ARG A 870 23.50 -23.46 -96.26
C ARG A 870 24.79 -24.12 -95.79
N ILE A 871 25.93 -23.70 -96.35
CA ILE A 871 27.25 -24.14 -95.91
C ILE A 871 27.55 -23.49 -94.55
N LYS A 872 27.74 -24.30 -93.50
CA LYS A 872 28.04 -23.90 -92.11
C LYS A 872 29.50 -24.09 -91.71
N TYR A 873 30.25 -24.84 -92.51
CA TYR A 873 31.68 -25.02 -92.36
C TYR A 873 32.25 -25.33 -93.75
N SER A 874 33.37 -24.70 -94.10
CA SER A 874 34.24 -25.06 -95.22
C SER A 874 35.63 -25.28 -94.65
N ASN A 875 36.31 -26.33 -95.12
CA ASN A 875 37.72 -26.51 -94.80
C ASN A 875 38.59 -25.62 -95.68
N LYS A 876 39.84 -25.37 -95.25
CA LYS A 876 40.80 -24.54 -95.99
C LYS A 876 40.94 -24.92 -97.47
N ARG A 877 40.86 -26.21 -97.78
CA ARG A 877 40.93 -26.69 -99.17
C ARG A 877 39.71 -26.28 -100.02
N ALA A 878 38.51 -26.29 -99.44
CA ALA A 878 37.30 -25.81 -100.10
C ALA A 878 37.34 -24.29 -100.34
N GLU A 879 37.91 -23.53 -99.38
CA GLU A 879 38.14 -22.10 -99.54
C GLU A 879 39.11 -21.81 -100.69
N GLU A 880 40.27 -22.48 -100.70
CA GLU A 880 41.32 -22.28 -101.72
C GLU A 880 40.91 -22.71 -103.14
N GLN A 881 40.23 -23.85 -103.28
CA GLN A 881 39.99 -24.47 -104.59
C GLN A 881 38.69 -23.98 -105.26
N PHE A 882 37.68 -23.62 -104.47
CA PHE A 882 36.35 -23.25 -104.95
C PHE A 882 35.93 -21.83 -104.57
N GLY A 883 36.82 -21.05 -103.92
CA GLY A 883 36.51 -19.69 -103.47
C GLY A 883 35.42 -19.64 -102.39
N LEU A 884 35.19 -20.75 -101.67
CA LEU A 884 34.12 -20.90 -100.68
C LEU A 884 34.53 -20.34 -99.30
N SER A 885 35.03 -19.11 -99.27
CA SER A 885 35.34 -18.38 -98.04
C SER A 885 34.06 -18.05 -97.27
N LEU A 886 34.04 -18.35 -95.97
CA LEU A 886 32.94 -18.00 -95.07
C LEU A 886 33.03 -16.53 -94.65
N ASP A 887 32.70 -15.61 -95.57
CA ASP A 887 32.49 -14.19 -95.21
C ASP A 887 31.06 -13.99 -94.68
N GLU A 888 30.98 -14.05 -93.35
CA GLU A 888 29.99 -13.51 -92.39
C GLU A 888 28.51 -13.96 -92.40
N GLU A 889 28.13 -14.38 -91.17
CA GLU A 889 26.86 -14.71 -90.49
C GLU A 889 25.77 -15.55 -91.15
N ASP A 890 25.56 -15.53 -92.47
CA ASP A 890 24.39 -16.20 -93.07
C ASP A 890 24.69 -17.45 -93.91
N GLY A 891 25.95 -17.73 -94.23
CA GLY A 891 26.36 -18.97 -94.93
C GLY A 891 25.97 -19.02 -96.42
N TYR A 892 26.80 -19.68 -97.22
CA TYR A 892 26.67 -19.71 -98.67
C TYR A 892 25.56 -20.68 -99.12
N LEU A 893 24.67 -20.24 -100.03
CA LEU A 893 23.57 -21.07 -100.56
C LEU A 893 24.09 -22.01 -101.66
N ILE A 894 23.88 -23.32 -101.48
CA ILE A 894 24.46 -24.34 -102.37
C ILE A 894 23.96 -24.24 -103.82
N GLU A 895 22.75 -23.72 -104.02
CA GLU A 895 22.14 -23.60 -105.36
C GLU A 895 22.86 -22.58 -106.27
N LYS A 896 23.54 -21.58 -105.70
CA LYS A 896 24.35 -20.62 -106.48
C LYS A 896 25.61 -21.26 -107.07
N LEU A 897 26.17 -22.28 -106.39
CA LEU A 897 27.37 -22.99 -106.84
C LEU A 897 27.13 -23.78 -108.15
N TYR A 898 25.95 -24.39 -108.29
CA TYR A 898 25.56 -25.10 -109.51
C TYR A 898 25.31 -24.15 -110.69
N ALA A 899 24.81 -22.94 -110.43
CA ALA A 899 24.51 -21.96 -111.48
C ALA A 899 25.77 -21.39 -112.16
N ASP A 900 26.85 -21.16 -111.40
CA ASP A 900 28.11 -20.64 -111.95
C ASP A 900 28.91 -21.72 -112.72
N LEU A 901 28.92 -22.98 -112.27
CA LEU A 901 29.54 -24.09 -113.00
C LEU A 901 28.88 -24.34 -114.37
N THR A 902 27.56 -24.12 -114.47
CA THR A 902 26.80 -24.34 -115.72
C THR A 902 27.07 -23.22 -116.75
N ARG A 903 27.44 -22.01 -116.30
CA ARG A 903 27.83 -20.89 -117.17
C ARG A 903 29.19 -21.11 -117.84
N GLU A 904 30.13 -21.72 -117.13
CA GLU A 904 31.51 -21.94 -117.61
C GLU A 904 31.60 -23.12 -118.62
N ILE A 905 30.70 -24.10 -118.51
CA ILE A 905 30.61 -25.26 -119.42
C ILE A 905 29.89 -24.92 -120.73
N LEU A 906 28.92 -23.98 -120.73
CA LEU A 906 28.17 -23.60 -121.93
C LEU A 906 28.94 -22.68 -122.90
N SER A 907 30.10 -22.13 -122.50
CA SER A 907 30.94 -21.29 -123.37
C SER A 907 31.98 -22.05 -124.21
N THR A 908 32.01 -23.40 -124.20
CA THR A 908 33.12 -24.20 -124.77
C THR A 908 32.75 -25.30 -125.78
N ILE A 909 31.52 -25.40 -126.31
CA ILE A 909 31.15 -26.48 -127.27
C ILE A 909 30.52 -25.94 -128.58
N SER A 910 31.14 -26.26 -129.73
CA SER A 910 30.65 -25.94 -131.09
C SER A 910 29.82 -27.08 -131.73
N TRP A 911 28.87 -26.70 -132.57
CA TRP A 911 27.72 -27.47 -133.09
C TRP A 911 27.96 -28.57 -134.16
N SER A 912 29.12 -29.25 -134.22
CA SER A 912 29.43 -30.15 -135.36
C SER A 912 29.54 -31.66 -135.11
N GLU A 913 29.32 -32.22 -133.91
CA GLU A 913 29.78 -33.61 -133.64
C GLU A 913 28.83 -34.61 -132.94
N MET A 914 27.53 -34.40 -132.77
CA MET A 914 26.69 -35.45 -132.13
C MET A 914 25.44 -35.88 -132.92
N ALA A 915 25.67 -36.41 -134.12
CA ALA A 915 24.74 -37.29 -134.82
C ALA A 915 25.28 -38.74 -134.80
N GLY A 916 24.70 -39.60 -133.97
CA GLY A 916 24.92 -41.05 -134.01
C GLY A 916 24.38 -41.81 -132.78
N LEU A 917 23.34 -42.64 -133.02
CA LEU A 917 22.80 -43.72 -132.14
C LEU A 917 21.96 -43.21 -130.95
N TRP A 918 20.62 -43.08 -130.97
CA TRP A 918 19.48 -43.93 -131.40
C TRP A 918 19.29 -45.27 -130.66
N THR A 919 18.04 -45.45 -130.18
CA THR A 919 17.36 -46.59 -129.51
C THR A 919 17.58 -46.70 -127.98
N GLY A 920 16.56 -46.76 -127.12
CA GLY A 920 15.11 -46.71 -127.32
C GLY A 920 14.32 -46.68 -126.00
N LYS A 921 13.19 -45.97 -126.08
CA LYS A 921 12.02 -45.79 -125.18
C LYS A 921 12.22 -45.27 -123.76
#